data_AF-A0A7R9Y386-F1
#
_entry.id   AF-A0A7R9Y386-F1
#
_cell.length_a   1.000
_cell.length_b   1.000
_cell.length_c   1.000
_cell.angle_alpha   90.00
_cell.angle_beta   90.00
_cell.angle_gamma   90.00
#
_symmetry.space_group_name_H-M   'P 1'
#
loop_
_entity.id
_entity.type
_entity.pdbx_description
1 polymer ?
#
loop_
_entity_poly.entity_id
_entity_poly.type
_entity_poly.pdbx_seq_one_letter_code
_entity_poly.pdbx_strand_id
1 'polypeptide(L)'
;RLALSAAAFNTPAEALLPWETYHELANYVSTWRHVSASCRAPPDEERVLLDGYSTEVEKVPLLANRASYLYMRSGAPEDAVVGHPKLDDGGGGIGGATTSGASSPVCPLAYPEAPAHGAFDTVDDRSCLEEGVSGEGPLGRLASLTTNFPTFEEKDLIGEAGLKKVGEWIEAGSLALDGAHGFPLLYELLNSTVPLRIIPTDDPFRWGTALIRFVPPEQSMKRGTLMSMLRILSSSPYLAKQAPKVEERGMGAKFAAVFTSDGSIGQLIKRVQPYLRDKARGIGGLPPSTAAQWQQRGAMYSPPGEVAVPDRAGPRGVAKDAARWALPTFPNAACGRRRFPLAHHLGGTAGPWGGPNLNAVDLASLVDQPLAQLPLDRYFETAAGAGDSIDVEAARMAKCLDDADPAMVGSMAGLPFSVGQHAAAATPIARATLTRLKTDVRAAVDAAKGAHDAKGASTDRFARAHLKHLSPSDAIAIAEEATSAAESGADHAKLEAAGFGIGGAKTTAAKNFLLAVLKDIRQLIAKDQAAATEAAAAATSTANGLSRDPSAARGMLRLGLNRRSGAWAETTFDDLIEGLLCDGGEKILARITPGVTERNAAEALHLAAEALLLTSRAAHAAKAAAAAEDAIKAVTTAAKTIAAAATPTAGKEACVFGVSLAAKALADLLRTRRYYFDVEQPGDKMMSGDFGGMSVRTYDPRMLVFEYAQILILRERQVGLVRDFTNAANSGGAECAQ
;
A
#
# COMPACT_ATOMS: atom_id res chain seq x y z
N ARG A 1 -0.26 10.54 -4.97
CA ARG A 1 0.60 9.75 -4.07
C ARG A 1 2.07 10.11 -4.25
N LEU A 2 2.72 9.77 -5.37
CA LEU A 2 4.16 10.03 -5.58
C LEU A 2 4.58 11.48 -5.27
N ALA A 3 3.82 12.47 -5.75
CA ALA A 3 4.02 13.90 -5.45
C ALA A 3 4.03 14.20 -3.95
N LEU A 4 2.96 13.79 -3.27
CA LEU A 4 2.74 14.03 -1.84
C LEU A 4 3.78 13.27 -0.99
N SER A 5 4.12 12.03 -1.33
CA SER A 5 5.16 11.28 -0.63
C SER A 5 6.54 11.92 -0.83
N ALA A 6 6.89 12.36 -2.05
CA ALA A 6 8.17 13.05 -2.30
C ALA A 6 8.32 14.34 -1.49
N ALA A 7 7.22 15.06 -1.30
CA ALA A 7 7.14 16.25 -0.44
C ALA A 7 7.20 15.91 1.06
N ALA A 8 6.50 14.86 1.50
CA ALA A 8 6.53 14.41 2.90
C ALA A 8 7.93 13.98 3.36
N PHE A 9 8.73 13.40 2.44
CA PHE A 9 10.12 13.00 2.69
C PHE A 9 11.14 14.13 2.45
N ASN A 10 10.69 15.34 2.10
CA ASN A 10 11.53 16.51 1.84
C ASN A 10 12.71 16.19 0.88
N THR A 11 12.40 15.45 -0.18
CA THR A 11 13.42 14.95 -1.11
C THR A 11 13.90 16.07 -2.04
N PRO A 12 15.17 16.09 -2.48
CA PRO A 12 15.66 17.05 -3.46
C PRO A 12 14.89 17.02 -4.80
N ALA A 13 14.19 15.91 -5.07
CA ALA A 13 13.35 15.74 -6.24
C ALA A 13 12.04 16.55 -6.18
N GLU A 14 11.59 16.97 -5.00
CA GLU A 14 10.39 17.80 -4.86
C GLU A 14 10.53 19.12 -5.64
N ALA A 15 11.69 19.77 -5.57
CA ALA A 15 11.99 21.01 -6.27
C ALA A 15 12.01 20.87 -7.81
N LEU A 16 12.00 19.64 -8.33
CA LEU A 16 11.97 19.34 -9.77
C LEU A 16 10.54 19.10 -10.29
N LEU A 17 9.55 19.02 -9.41
CA LEU A 17 8.17 18.74 -9.77
C LEU A 17 7.40 20.06 -10.03
N PRO A 18 6.66 20.20 -11.14
CA PRO A 18 5.98 21.44 -11.51
C PRO A 18 4.65 21.64 -10.76
N TRP A 19 4.49 21.07 -9.57
CA TRP A 19 3.23 20.97 -8.86
C TRP A 19 3.23 21.84 -7.61
N GLU A 20 2.11 22.49 -7.32
CA GLU A 20 1.91 23.18 -6.05
C GLU A 20 1.38 22.19 -5.01
N THR A 21 2.25 21.75 -4.10
CA THR A 21 1.97 20.69 -3.11
C THR A 21 0.70 20.95 -2.29
N TYR A 22 0.42 22.21 -1.92
CA TYR A 22 -0.82 22.58 -1.21
C TYR A 22 -2.08 22.30 -2.03
N HIS A 23 -2.11 22.68 -3.31
CA HIS A 23 -3.26 22.44 -4.20
C HIS A 23 -3.49 20.94 -4.43
N GLU A 24 -2.41 20.18 -4.60
CA GLU A 24 -2.47 18.72 -4.70
C GLU A 24 -3.00 18.09 -3.41
N LEU A 25 -2.57 18.56 -2.24
CA LEU A 25 -3.07 18.10 -0.93
C LEU A 25 -4.56 18.43 -0.75
N ALA A 26 -5.00 19.64 -1.09
CA ALA A 26 -6.39 20.06 -0.99
C ALA A 26 -7.31 19.25 -1.93
N ASN A 27 -6.86 19.01 -3.17
CA ASN A 27 -7.55 18.14 -4.13
C ASN A 27 -7.59 16.69 -3.63
N TYR A 28 -6.49 16.20 -3.07
CA TYR A 28 -6.40 14.86 -2.51
C TYR A 28 -7.39 14.65 -1.35
N VAL A 29 -7.44 15.57 -0.38
CA VAL A 29 -8.36 15.45 0.77
C VAL A 29 -9.83 15.60 0.33
N SER A 30 -10.13 16.54 -0.58
CA SER A 30 -11.50 16.75 -1.07
C SER A 30 -12.05 15.56 -1.88
N THR A 31 -11.16 14.87 -2.60
CA THR A 31 -11.51 13.67 -3.37
C THR A 31 -11.15 12.37 -2.65
N TRP A 32 -10.73 12.42 -1.39
CA TRP A 32 -10.15 11.29 -0.65
C TRP A 32 -11.00 10.02 -0.70
N ARG A 33 -12.33 10.18 -0.60
CA ARG A 33 -13.31 9.08 -0.69
C ARG A 33 -13.32 8.35 -2.04
N HIS A 34 -12.82 8.99 -3.09
CA HIS A 34 -12.67 8.47 -4.45
C HIS A 34 -11.25 8.00 -4.75
N VAL A 35 -10.28 8.26 -3.86
CA VAL A 35 -8.94 7.72 -3.97
C VAL A 35 -8.93 6.28 -3.45
N SER A 36 -8.48 5.36 -4.30
CA SER A 36 -8.29 3.94 -3.93
C SER A 36 -7.41 3.83 -2.69
N ALA A 37 -7.75 2.91 -1.78
CA ALA A 37 -7.00 2.68 -0.55
C ALA A 37 -5.48 2.56 -0.80
N SER A 38 -5.04 1.78 -1.78
CA SER A 38 -3.64 1.59 -2.16
C SER A 38 -2.93 2.84 -2.68
N CYS A 39 -3.66 3.86 -3.11
CA CYS A 39 -3.13 5.11 -3.65
C CYS A 39 -3.17 6.26 -2.64
N ARG A 40 -3.65 6.03 -1.42
CA ARG A 40 -3.68 7.04 -0.37
C ARG A 40 -2.27 7.28 0.19
N ALA A 41 -2.06 8.43 0.80
CA ALA A 41 -0.86 8.66 1.58
C ALA A 41 -0.96 7.88 2.91
N PRO A 42 0.14 7.30 3.40
CA PRO A 42 0.29 6.91 4.80
C PRO A 42 -0.22 7.99 5.76
N PRO A 43 -0.91 7.64 6.85
CA PRO A 43 -1.41 8.62 7.82
C PRO A 43 -0.33 9.58 8.34
N ASP A 44 0.90 9.09 8.54
CA ASP A 44 2.01 9.92 9.01
C ASP A 44 2.54 10.87 7.93
N GLU A 45 2.67 10.41 6.68
CA GLU A 45 3.03 11.28 5.54
C GLU A 45 1.96 12.36 5.32
N GLU A 46 0.69 11.97 5.35
CA GLU A 46 -0.44 12.90 5.21
C GLU A 46 -0.46 13.93 6.34
N ARG A 47 -0.16 13.52 7.57
CA ARG A 47 -0.03 14.43 8.71
C ARG A 47 1.14 15.39 8.53
N VAL A 48 2.33 14.92 8.16
CA VAL A 48 3.50 15.77 7.90
C VAL A 48 3.19 16.83 6.85
N LEU A 49 2.46 16.47 5.80
CA LEU A 49 2.02 17.40 4.76
C LEU A 49 1.03 18.44 5.31
N LEU A 50 0.02 18.03 6.07
CA LEU A 50 -0.94 18.96 6.67
C LEU A 50 -0.28 19.90 7.69
N ASP A 51 0.67 19.40 8.47
CA ASP A 51 1.46 20.20 9.43
C ASP A 51 2.31 21.26 8.70
N GLY A 52 2.88 20.90 7.55
CA GLY A 52 3.66 21.80 6.70
C GLY A 52 2.86 22.99 6.14
N TYR A 53 1.52 22.91 6.11
CA TYR A 53 0.61 23.95 5.63
C TYR A 53 -0.42 24.37 6.69
N SER A 54 -0.05 24.29 7.98
CA SER A 54 -0.95 24.51 9.11
C SER A 54 -1.84 25.75 8.97
N THR A 55 -1.29 26.91 8.61
CA THR A 55 -2.02 28.18 8.46
C THR A 55 -3.11 28.18 7.38
N GLU A 56 -2.90 27.46 6.29
CA GLU A 56 -3.84 27.31 5.19
C GLU A 56 -4.88 26.23 5.51
N VAL A 57 -4.47 25.18 6.21
CA VAL A 57 -5.32 24.08 6.68
C VAL A 57 -6.42 24.58 7.62
N GLU A 58 -6.12 25.50 8.56
CA GLU A 58 -7.14 26.04 9.49
C GLU A 58 -8.26 26.80 8.78
N LYS A 59 -7.95 27.41 7.62
CA LYS A 59 -8.92 28.20 6.84
C LYS A 59 -9.91 27.33 6.07
N VAL A 60 -9.59 26.04 5.88
CA VAL A 60 -10.40 25.11 5.10
C VAL A 60 -10.95 24.03 6.04
N PRO A 61 -12.24 24.10 6.43
CA PRO A 61 -12.82 23.18 7.41
C PRO A 61 -12.60 21.69 7.09
N LEU A 62 -12.58 21.34 5.80
CA LEU A 62 -12.32 19.99 5.35
C LEU A 62 -10.90 19.49 5.65
N LEU A 63 -9.89 20.36 5.51
CA LEU A 63 -8.50 20.02 5.81
C LEU A 63 -8.27 19.96 7.32
N ALA A 64 -8.81 20.93 8.07
CA ALA A 64 -8.78 20.93 9.53
C ALA A 64 -9.38 19.63 10.11
N ASN A 65 -10.58 19.24 9.65
CA ASN A 65 -11.22 17.99 10.07
C ASN A 65 -10.37 16.75 9.75
N ARG A 66 -9.66 16.77 8.61
CA ARG A 66 -8.78 15.66 8.21
C ARG A 66 -7.54 15.58 9.10
N ALA A 67 -6.92 16.71 9.39
CA ALA A 67 -5.78 16.80 10.30
C ALA A 67 -6.16 16.27 11.70
N SER A 68 -7.25 16.78 12.28
CA SER A 68 -7.76 16.35 13.60
C SER A 68 -7.97 14.84 13.67
N TYR A 69 -8.58 14.25 12.63
CA TYR A 69 -8.76 12.80 12.52
C TYR A 69 -7.42 12.03 12.55
N LEU A 70 -6.40 12.51 11.84
CA LEU A 70 -5.09 11.85 11.77
C LEU A 70 -4.34 11.96 13.11
N TYR A 71 -4.42 13.12 13.79
CA TYR A 71 -3.84 13.34 15.10
C TYR A 71 -4.36 12.34 16.14
N MET A 72 -5.69 12.22 16.29
CA MET A 72 -6.26 11.23 17.21
C MET A 72 -5.88 9.79 16.85
N ARG A 73 -5.76 9.49 15.56
CA ARG A 73 -5.41 8.13 15.10
C ARG A 73 -3.97 7.75 15.44
N SER A 74 -3.06 8.73 15.40
CA SER A 74 -1.65 8.58 15.71
C SER A 74 -1.37 8.42 17.21
N GLY A 75 -2.32 8.79 18.08
CA GLY A 75 -2.12 8.81 19.53
C GLY A 75 -1.26 9.98 20.01
N ALA A 76 -1.12 11.02 19.19
CA ALA A 76 -0.48 12.27 19.56
C ALA A 76 -1.27 12.98 20.69
N PRO A 77 -0.60 13.74 21.58
CA PRO A 77 -1.25 14.48 22.65
C PRO A 77 -2.34 15.43 22.11
N GLU A 78 -3.46 15.54 22.82
CA GLU A 78 -4.65 16.32 22.40
C GLU A 78 -4.33 17.78 22.09
N ASP A 79 -3.31 18.31 22.75
CA ASP A 79 -2.78 19.68 22.60
C ASP A 79 -2.16 19.95 21.21
N ALA A 80 -1.89 18.90 20.42
CA ALA A 80 -1.25 18.98 19.11
C ALA A 80 -2.23 19.08 17.92
N VAL A 81 -3.55 19.14 18.17
CA VAL A 81 -4.57 19.25 17.11
C VAL A 81 -4.49 20.64 16.46
N VAL A 82 -3.88 20.71 15.28
CA VAL A 82 -3.76 21.92 14.45
C VAL A 82 -5.14 22.35 13.93
N GLY A 83 -5.46 23.66 13.98
CA GLY A 83 -6.62 24.23 13.27
C GLY A 83 -7.96 24.22 13.98
N HIS A 84 -8.02 23.89 15.27
CA HIS A 84 -9.20 24.19 16.09
C HIS A 84 -8.95 25.41 16.98
N PRO A 85 -9.89 26.38 17.05
CA PRO A 85 -9.80 27.42 18.05
C PRO A 85 -9.71 26.73 19.41
N LYS A 86 -8.75 27.15 20.24
CA LYS A 86 -8.75 26.79 21.67
C LYS A 86 -10.15 27.05 22.17
N LEU A 87 -10.83 26.01 22.65
CA LEU A 87 -12.11 26.19 23.31
C LEU A 87 -11.87 27.21 24.43
N ASP A 88 -12.40 28.42 24.27
CA ASP A 88 -12.30 29.48 25.26
C ASP A 88 -12.70 28.90 26.63
N ASP A 89 -11.98 29.31 27.68
CA ASP A 89 -12.02 28.87 29.08
C ASP A 89 -13.42 29.00 29.74
N GLY A 90 -14.41 28.28 29.22
CA GLY A 90 -15.83 28.49 29.49
C GLY A 90 -16.65 27.22 29.36
N GLY A 91 -16.17 26.12 29.95
CA GLY A 91 -17.00 24.95 30.27
C GLY A 91 -16.62 23.68 29.52
N GLY A 92 -15.81 22.84 30.18
CA GLY A 92 -15.54 21.46 29.76
C GLY A 92 -14.19 21.30 29.08
N GLY A 93 -13.11 21.38 29.87
CA GLY A 93 -11.85 20.79 29.42
C GLY A 93 -12.06 19.32 29.06
N ILE A 94 -11.32 18.84 28.06
CA ILE A 94 -11.17 17.41 27.76
C ILE A 94 -10.35 16.82 28.91
N GLY A 95 -11.01 16.65 30.05
CA GLY A 95 -10.39 16.41 31.33
C GLY A 95 -11.32 15.55 32.17
N GLY A 96 -11.30 14.24 31.91
CA GLY A 96 -11.89 13.27 32.82
C GLY A 96 -12.17 11.91 32.21
N ALA A 97 -11.16 11.03 32.15
CA ALA A 97 -11.30 9.62 32.56
C ALA A 97 -9.97 8.83 32.47
N THR A 98 -8.97 9.19 33.28
CA THR A 98 -8.14 8.13 33.88
C THR A 98 -8.94 7.49 35.01
N THR A 99 -9.79 6.52 34.68
CA THR A 99 -10.20 5.37 35.53
C THR A 99 -11.37 4.66 34.85
N SER A 100 -11.17 3.40 34.46
CA SER A 100 -12.21 2.38 34.22
C SER A 100 -13.43 2.77 33.38
N GLY A 101 -13.34 2.62 32.06
CA GLY A 101 -14.51 2.63 31.16
C GLY A 101 -14.16 3.17 29.78
N ALA A 102 -14.42 2.39 28.73
CA ALA A 102 -14.13 2.73 27.34
C ALA A 102 -14.88 3.99 26.87
N SER A 103 -14.21 5.16 26.86
CA SER A 103 -14.67 6.35 26.14
C SER A 103 -13.92 6.43 24.81
N SER A 104 -14.63 6.24 23.69
CA SER A 104 -14.06 6.40 22.35
C SER A 104 -13.51 7.83 22.16
N PRO A 105 -12.36 8.03 21.49
CA PRO A 105 -11.85 9.36 21.17
C PRO A 105 -12.85 10.11 20.27
N VAL A 106 -13.04 11.41 20.49
CA VAL A 106 -14.02 12.23 19.77
C VAL A 106 -13.32 13.30 18.93
N CYS A 107 -13.68 13.40 17.64
CA CYS A 107 -13.13 14.36 16.68
C CYS A 107 -13.94 15.65 16.70
N PRO A 108 -13.37 16.82 17.03
CA PRO A 108 -14.05 18.10 16.80
C PRO A 108 -14.25 18.33 15.29
N LEU A 109 -15.36 18.98 14.91
CA LEU A 109 -15.70 19.28 13.52
C LEU A 109 -15.76 20.79 13.28
N ALA A 110 -15.02 21.25 12.28
CA ALA A 110 -15.13 22.57 11.68
C ALA A 110 -16.15 22.54 10.53
N TYR A 111 -16.93 23.61 10.43
CA TYR A 111 -17.90 23.85 9.37
C TYR A 111 -17.60 25.18 8.67
N PRO A 112 -17.91 25.31 7.36
CA PRO A 112 -17.85 26.61 6.71
C PRO A 112 -18.83 27.58 7.37
N GLU A 113 -18.50 28.88 7.33
CA GLU A 113 -19.41 29.91 7.81
C GLU A 113 -20.78 29.78 7.14
N ALA A 114 -21.85 29.88 7.94
CA ALA A 114 -23.19 29.83 7.41
C ALA A 114 -23.38 31.01 6.44
N PRO A 115 -23.85 30.75 5.19
CA PRO A 115 -24.06 31.84 4.25
C PRO A 115 -25.13 32.80 4.79
N ALA A 116 -24.89 34.10 4.60
CA ALA A 116 -25.89 35.12 4.85
C ALA A 116 -27.09 34.86 3.93
N HIS A 117 -28.19 34.38 4.48
CA HIS A 117 -29.43 34.12 3.75
C HIS A 117 -30.37 35.31 3.89
N GLY A 118 -31.17 35.57 2.85
CA GLY A 118 -32.18 36.62 2.88
C GLY A 118 -33.25 36.34 3.95
N ALA A 119 -33.63 37.37 4.70
CA ALA A 119 -34.62 37.28 5.77
C ALA A 119 -36.08 37.16 5.25
N PHE A 120 -36.28 36.94 3.95
CA PHE A 120 -37.61 36.82 3.35
C PHE A 120 -38.47 35.77 4.08
N ASP A 121 -37.90 34.61 4.36
CA ASP A 121 -38.58 33.49 5.00
C ASP A 121 -38.65 33.64 6.54
N THR A 122 -38.17 34.73 7.14
CA THR A 122 -38.32 34.99 8.60
C THR A 122 -39.54 35.87 8.93
N VAL A 123 -40.20 36.44 7.92
CA VAL A 123 -41.34 37.34 8.11
C VAL A 123 -42.66 36.56 8.10
N ASP A 124 -43.34 36.55 9.25
CA ASP A 124 -44.73 36.09 9.34
C ASP A 124 -45.67 37.29 9.16
N ASP A 125 -46.31 37.37 7.99
CA ASP A 125 -47.25 38.46 7.67
C ASP A 125 -48.62 37.90 7.26
N ARG A 126 -49.64 38.30 8.01
CA ARG A 126 -51.05 37.92 7.81
C ARG A 126 -51.96 39.13 7.61
N SER A 127 -51.39 40.28 7.27
CA SER A 127 -52.13 41.54 7.15
C SER A 127 -53.28 41.50 6.14
N CYS A 128 -53.27 40.63 5.13
CA CYS A 128 -54.42 40.46 4.24
C CYS A 128 -55.69 39.88 4.91
N LEU A 129 -55.58 39.35 6.14
CA LEU A 129 -56.71 38.86 6.93
C LEU A 129 -57.31 39.96 7.83
N GLU A 130 -56.58 41.04 8.09
CA GLU A 130 -57.02 42.19 8.92
C GLU A 130 -58.09 43.01 8.17
N GLU A 131 -58.96 43.73 8.88
CA GLU A 131 -59.95 44.61 8.26
C GLU A 131 -59.29 45.84 7.62
N GLY A 132 -59.69 46.15 6.38
CA GLY A 132 -59.04 47.17 5.55
C GLY A 132 -57.88 46.63 4.73
N VAL A 133 -57.20 47.53 4.00
CA VAL A 133 -55.98 47.22 3.26
C VAL A 133 -54.85 47.97 3.97
N SER A 134 -53.98 47.24 4.68
CA SER A 134 -52.88 47.81 5.47
C SER A 134 -51.54 47.83 4.71
N GLY A 135 -50.78 48.92 4.92
CA GLY A 135 -49.43 49.22 4.38
C GLY A 135 -49.09 50.73 4.42
N GLU A 136 -47.87 51.11 4.81
CA GLU A 136 -47.39 52.51 4.76
C GLU A 136 -47.11 52.93 3.29
N GLY A 137 -48.07 53.63 2.67
CA GLY A 137 -48.00 54.15 1.28
C GLY A 137 -48.04 53.06 0.18
N PRO A 138 -48.09 53.41 -1.12
CA PRO A 138 -49.11 54.14 -1.85
C PRO A 138 -50.30 53.22 -2.25
N LEU A 139 -50.98 52.59 -1.28
CA LEU A 139 -52.18 51.78 -1.56
C LEU A 139 -53.35 52.58 -2.15
N GLY A 140 -53.41 53.88 -1.86
CA GLY A 140 -54.28 54.82 -2.57
C GLY A 140 -53.94 54.96 -4.06
N ARG A 141 -52.72 54.59 -4.51
CA ARG A 141 -52.33 54.56 -5.92
C ARG A 141 -52.41 53.18 -6.59
N LEU A 142 -52.32 52.08 -5.83
CA LEU A 142 -52.46 50.71 -6.35
C LEU A 142 -53.91 50.29 -6.58
N ALA A 143 -54.85 50.77 -5.76
CA ALA A 143 -56.27 50.68 -6.06
C ALA A 143 -56.63 51.47 -7.34
N SER A 144 -55.85 52.51 -7.69
CA SER A 144 -55.97 53.27 -8.95
C SER A 144 -55.00 52.83 -10.05
N LEU A 145 -54.19 51.78 -9.86
CA LEU A 145 -53.28 51.29 -10.89
C LEU A 145 -54.11 50.52 -11.93
N THR A 146 -54.20 51.11 -13.11
CA THR A 146 -54.78 50.51 -14.32
C THR A 146 -53.87 49.46 -14.95
N THR A 147 -52.89 48.93 -14.21
CA THR A 147 -52.00 47.88 -14.70
C THR A 147 -52.81 46.63 -15.01
N ASN A 148 -52.85 46.30 -16.30
CA ASN A 148 -53.46 45.07 -16.77
C ASN A 148 -52.62 43.88 -16.32
N PHE A 149 -53.28 42.78 -15.95
CA PHE A 149 -52.60 41.50 -15.77
C PHE A 149 -51.85 41.15 -17.06
N PRO A 150 -50.54 40.86 -16.99
CA PRO A 150 -49.75 40.60 -18.18
C PRO A 150 -50.35 39.41 -18.94
N THR A 151 -50.30 39.47 -20.26
CA THR A 151 -50.78 38.37 -21.13
C THR A 151 -49.55 37.78 -21.79
N PHE A 152 -49.39 36.47 -21.66
CA PHE A 152 -48.29 35.74 -22.28
C PHE A 152 -48.85 34.68 -23.21
N GLU A 153 -48.22 34.53 -24.38
CA GLU A 153 -48.47 33.37 -25.21
C GLU A 153 -47.71 32.17 -24.64
N GLU A 154 -48.31 30.98 -24.69
CA GLU A 154 -47.73 29.77 -24.11
C GLU A 154 -46.33 29.45 -24.67
N LYS A 155 -46.10 29.73 -25.96
CA LYS A 155 -44.81 29.55 -26.63
C LYS A 155 -43.66 30.40 -26.04
N ASP A 156 -43.99 31.54 -25.42
CA ASP A 156 -42.99 32.48 -24.89
C ASP A 156 -42.54 32.09 -23.47
N LEU A 157 -43.26 31.17 -22.81
CA LEU A 157 -43.04 30.75 -21.43
C LEU A 157 -42.65 29.27 -21.28
N ILE A 158 -42.33 28.60 -22.39
CA ILE A 158 -41.91 27.20 -22.40
C ILE A 158 -40.43 27.08 -22.80
N GLY A 159 -39.71 26.17 -22.14
CA GLY A 159 -38.33 25.82 -22.52
C GLY A 159 -37.34 26.98 -22.33
N GLU A 160 -36.44 27.13 -23.30
CA GLU A 160 -35.42 28.19 -23.31
C GLU A 160 -36.04 29.60 -23.30
N ALA A 161 -37.16 29.81 -24.01
CA ALA A 161 -37.83 31.10 -24.08
C ALA A 161 -38.39 31.52 -22.71
N GLY A 162 -38.98 30.57 -21.97
CA GLY A 162 -39.43 30.80 -20.60
C GLY A 162 -38.30 31.14 -19.64
N LEU A 163 -37.15 30.46 -19.76
CA LEU A 163 -35.98 30.77 -18.93
C LEU A 163 -35.44 32.18 -19.20
N LYS A 164 -35.38 32.59 -20.48
CA LYS A 164 -34.99 33.96 -20.87
C LYS A 164 -35.94 35.00 -20.28
N LYS A 165 -37.26 34.76 -20.33
CA LYS A 165 -38.25 35.65 -19.72
C LYS A 165 -38.10 35.78 -18.21
N VAL A 166 -37.80 34.69 -17.51
CA VAL A 166 -37.50 34.73 -16.07
C VAL A 166 -36.27 35.60 -15.78
N GLY A 167 -35.20 35.45 -16.57
CA GLY A 167 -34.02 36.30 -16.48
C GLY A 167 -34.35 37.78 -16.66
N GLU A 168 -35.10 38.12 -17.72
CA GLU A 168 -35.57 39.49 -17.97
C GLU A 168 -36.36 40.08 -16.79
N TRP A 169 -37.25 39.30 -16.17
CA TRP A 169 -38.06 39.79 -15.04
C TRP A 169 -37.22 40.12 -13.81
N ILE A 170 -36.23 39.28 -13.52
CA ILE A 170 -35.31 39.42 -12.38
C ILE A 170 -34.36 40.60 -12.62
N GLU A 171 -33.68 40.65 -13.78
CA GLU A 171 -32.68 41.68 -14.09
C GLU A 171 -33.30 43.08 -14.22
N ALA A 172 -34.52 43.18 -14.76
CA ALA A 172 -35.22 44.46 -14.89
C ALA A 172 -35.79 45.00 -13.57
N GLY A 173 -35.68 44.25 -12.45
CA GLY A 173 -36.30 44.62 -11.17
C GLY A 173 -37.84 44.69 -11.23
N SER A 174 -38.45 44.09 -12.24
CA SER A 174 -39.87 44.25 -12.56
C SER A 174 -40.82 43.49 -11.62
N LEU A 175 -40.26 42.70 -10.70
CA LEU A 175 -40.95 41.91 -9.68
C LEU A 175 -41.27 42.69 -8.40
N ALA A 176 -40.90 43.97 -8.31
CA ALA A 176 -41.46 44.87 -7.30
C ALA A 176 -42.99 44.79 -7.33
N LEU A 177 -43.68 44.78 -6.18
CA LEU A 177 -45.13 44.57 -6.07
C LEU A 177 -45.93 45.57 -6.91
N ASP A 178 -45.42 46.78 -7.06
CA ASP A 178 -45.92 47.90 -7.88
C ASP A 178 -45.29 47.99 -9.29
N GLY A 179 -44.37 47.08 -9.61
CA GLY A 179 -43.72 46.95 -10.91
C GLY A 179 -44.59 46.27 -11.97
N ALA A 180 -44.12 46.30 -13.22
CA ALA A 180 -44.85 45.79 -14.38
C ALA A 180 -45.21 44.30 -14.29
N HIS A 181 -44.38 43.50 -13.60
CA HIS A 181 -44.55 42.07 -13.40
C HIS A 181 -44.64 41.71 -11.91
N GLY A 182 -45.04 42.66 -11.08
CA GLY A 182 -45.09 42.53 -9.62
C GLY A 182 -46.16 41.58 -9.12
N PHE A 183 -47.05 42.12 -8.28
CA PHE A 183 -48.15 41.34 -7.70
C PHE A 183 -48.99 40.56 -8.75
N PRO A 184 -49.37 41.13 -9.92
CA PRO A 184 -50.21 40.43 -10.89
C PRO A 184 -49.61 39.11 -11.42
N LEU A 185 -48.35 39.12 -11.86
CA LEU A 185 -47.68 37.93 -12.39
C LEU A 185 -47.46 36.89 -11.27
N LEU A 186 -46.96 37.34 -10.11
CA LEU A 186 -46.68 36.44 -8.98
C LEU A 186 -47.95 35.74 -8.49
N TYR A 187 -49.07 36.47 -8.44
CA TYR A 187 -50.38 35.91 -8.08
C TYR A 187 -50.85 34.87 -9.11
N GLU A 188 -50.75 35.16 -10.41
CA GLU A 188 -51.18 34.23 -11.46
C GLU A 188 -50.29 32.99 -11.59
N LEU A 189 -48.98 33.11 -11.30
CA LEU A 189 -48.07 31.97 -11.21
C LEU A 189 -48.46 31.04 -10.05
N LEU A 190 -48.74 31.60 -8.86
CA LEU A 190 -49.22 30.83 -7.72
C LEU A 190 -50.57 30.16 -8.01
N ASN A 191 -51.47 30.81 -8.75
CA ASN A 191 -52.75 30.19 -9.10
C ASN A 191 -52.65 29.27 -10.34
N SER A 192 -51.43 29.03 -10.84
CA SER A 192 -51.14 28.24 -12.05
C SER A 192 -51.91 28.70 -13.30
N THR A 193 -52.21 29.99 -13.39
CA THR A 193 -52.90 30.61 -14.53
C THR A 193 -51.91 31.00 -15.63
N VAL A 194 -50.69 31.37 -15.26
CA VAL A 194 -49.58 31.60 -16.22
C VAL A 194 -48.86 30.28 -16.49
N PRO A 195 -48.73 29.83 -17.77
CA PRO A 195 -48.19 28.51 -18.11
C PRO A 195 -46.65 28.50 -18.22
N LEU A 196 -45.94 28.94 -17.18
CA LEU A 196 -44.48 28.91 -17.14
C LEU A 196 -43.95 27.49 -16.91
N ARG A 197 -43.28 26.91 -17.92
CA ARG A 197 -42.70 25.56 -17.88
C ARG A 197 -41.36 25.47 -18.61
N ILE A 198 -40.25 25.52 -17.86
CA ILE A 198 -38.91 25.41 -18.46
C ILE A 198 -38.64 23.96 -18.86
N ILE A 199 -39.06 23.02 -18.03
CA ILE A 199 -39.14 21.60 -18.38
C ILE A 199 -40.60 21.12 -18.38
N PRO A 200 -40.95 20.04 -19.12
CA PRO A 200 -42.34 19.60 -19.27
C PRO A 200 -43.06 19.25 -17.95
N THR A 201 -42.31 18.88 -16.91
CA THR A 201 -42.82 18.52 -15.58
C THR A 201 -42.86 19.69 -14.60
N ASP A 202 -42.53 20.90 -15.03
CA ASP A 202 -42.57 22.08 -14.16
C ASP A 202 -43.99 22.46 -13.74
N ASP A 203 -44.10 22.89 -12.49
CA ASP A 203 -45.32 23.44 -11.92
C ASP A 203 -45.19 24.96 -11.80
N PRO A 204 -46.03 25.77 -12.48
CA PRO A 204 -45.99 27.23 -12.37
C PRO A 204 -46.11 27.74 -10.93
N PHE A 205 -46.78 27.00 -10.04
CA PHE A 205 -46.87 27.34 -8.63
C PHE A 205 -45.48 27.39 -7.96
N ARG A 206 -44.58 26.46 -8.32
CA ARG A 206 -43.21 26.42 -7.77
C ARG A 206 -42.39 27.59 -8.28
N TRP A 207 -42.59 27.98 -9.55
CA TRP A 207 -42.00 29.19 -10.10
C TRP A 207 -42.50 30.45 -9.39
N GLY A 208 -43.80 30.58 -9.16
CA GLY A 208 -44.35 31.68 -8.34
C GLY A 208 -43.72 31.71 -6.94
N THR A 209 -43.62 30.55 -6.29
CA THR A 209 -43.00 30.43 -4.96
C THR A 209 -41.52 30.81 -4.96
N ALA A 210 -40.77 30.50 -6.02
CA ALA A 210 -39.37 30.93 -6.14
C ALA A 210 -39.28 32.44 -6.41
N LEU A 211 -40.07 32.95 -7.37
CA LEU A 211 -39.97 34.33 -7.86
C LEU A 211 -40.44 35.39 -6.85
N ILE A 212 -41.34 35.05 -5.92
CA ILE A 212 -41.70 35.98 -4.84
C ILE A 212 -40.49 36.38 -3.97
N ARG A 213 -39.41 35.58 -3.93
CA ARG A 213 -38.18 35.89 -3.17
C ARG A 213 -37.31 36.96 -3.84
N PHE A 214 -37.60 37.29 -5.09
CA PHE A 214 -36.95 38.37 -5.84
C PHE A 214 -37.71 39.71 -5.72
N VAL A 215 -38.81 39.75 -4.96
CA VAL A 215 -39.46 41.01 -4.58
C VAL A 215 -38.48 41.81 -3.70
N PRO A 216 -38.22 43.10 -4.01
CA PRO A 216 -37.23 43.91 -3.31
C PRO A 216 -37.42 43.89 -1.78
N PRO A 217 -36.34 43.80 -0.98
CA PRO A 217 -36.40 43.72 0.48
C PRO A 217 -37.24 44.82 1.13
N GLU A 218 -37.26 46.03 0.56
CA GLU A 218 -38.03 47.18 1.05
C GLU A 218 -39.54 46.91 1.09
N GLN A 219 -40.01 45.98 0.25
CA GLN A 219 -41.40 45.59 0.13
C GLN A 219 -41.66 44.20 0.70
N SER A 220 -40.74 43.24 0.47
CA SER A 220 -40.93 41.86 0.89
C SER A 220 -40.72 41.65 2.39
N MET A 221 -39.96 42.52 3.06
CA MET A 221 -39.71 42.46 4.51
C MET A 221 -40.70 43.25 5.36
N LYS A 222 -41.56 44.08 4.75
CA LYS A 222 -42.58 44.87 5.46
C LYS A 222 -43.91 44.13 5.50
N ARG A 223 -44.71 44.40 6.54
CA ARG A 223 -46.10 43.91 6.60
C ARG A 223 -46.96 44.68 5.61
N GLY A 224 -47.72 43.96 4.80
CA GLY A 224 -48.53 44.55 3.75
C GLY A 224 -49.50 43.57 3.11
N THR A 225 -50.66 44.06 2.70
CA THR A 225 -51.76 43.22 2.20
C THR A 225 -51.38 42.37 0.97
N LEU A 226 -50.68 42.95 -0.01
CA LEU A 226 -50.28 42.24 -1.24
C LEU A 226 -49.26 41.13 -0.96
N MET A 227 -48.22 41.45 -0.17
CA MET A 227 -47.17 40.50 0.16
C MET A 227 -47.69 39.37 1.05
N SER A 228 -48.53 39.67 2.06
CA SER A 228 -49.19 38.64 2.88
C SER A 228 -50.10 37.72 2.06
N MET A 229 -50.83 38.23 1.06
CA MET A 229 -51.58 37.38 0.14
C MET A 229 -50.66 36.39 -0.59
N LEU A 230 -49.59 36.88 -1.22
CA LEU A 230 -48.63 36.01 -1.94
C LEU A 230 -47.99 34.99 -0.99
N ARG A 231 -47.61 35.39 0.23
CA ARG A 231 -47.04 34.50 1.25
C ARG A 231 -48.02 33.39 1.65
N ILE A 232 -49.27 33.75 1.96
CA ILE A 232 -50.31 32.77 2.33
C ILE A 232 -50.60 31.82 1.16
N LEU A 233 -50.74 32.33 -0.06
CA LEU A 233 -50.98 31.47 -1.23
C LEU A 233 -49.79 30.56 -1.52
N SER A 234 -48.55 31.04 -1.37
CA SER A 234 -47.35 30.22 -1.54
C SER A 234 -47.20 29.10 -0.51
N SER A 235 -47.91 29.17 0.62
CA SER A 235 -47.90 28.11 1.65
C SER A 235 -48.67 26.85 1.24
N SER A 236 -49.58 26.92 0.25
CA SER A 236 -50.35 25.77 -0.20
C SER A 236 -50.78 25.87 -1.66
N PRO A 237 -50.35 24.93 -2.53
CA PRO A 237 -50.78 24.90 -3.93
C PRO A 237 -52.28 24.66 -4.08
N TYR A 238 -52.89 23.97 -3.11
CA TYR A 238 -54.34 23.74 -3.09
C TYR A 238 -55.10 25.05 -2.82
N LEU A 239 -54.63 25.84 -1.86
CA LEU A 239 -55.20 27.15 -1.54
C LEU A 239 -55.05 28.12 -2.71
N ALA A 240 -53.86 28.17 -3.33
CA ALA A 240 -53.60 29.04 -4.46
C ALA A 240 -54.44 28.69 -5.71
N LYS A 241 -54.51 27.41 -6.09
CA LYS A 241 -55.30 26.98 -7.28
C LYS A 241 -56.79 27.30 -7.18
N GLN A 242 -57.33 27.38 -5.96
CA GLN A 242 -58.74 27.70 -5.69
C GLN A 242 -58.98 29.19 -5.42
N ALA A 243 -57.94 30.00 -5.33
CA ALA A 243 -58.11 31.42 -5.09
C ALA A 243 -58.85 32.09 -6.27
N PRO A 244 -59.67 33.13 -6.00
CA PRO A 244 -60.41 33.83 -7.04
C PRO A 244 -59.51 34.23 -8.21
N LYS A 245 -59.84 33.75 -9.41
CA LYS A 245 -59.13 34.13 -10.63
C LYS A 245 -59.63 35.48 -11.12
N VAL A 246 -58.78 36.16 -11.89
CA VAL A 246 -59.20 37.37 -12.61
C VAL A 246 -60.23 36.92 -13.66
N GLU A 247 -61.44 37.48 -13.64
CA GLU A 247 -62.46 37.15 -14.64
C GLU A 247 -62.06 37.73 -16.00
N GLU A 248 -62.30 36.96 -17.07
CA GLU A 248 -61.88 37.27 -18.42
C GLU A 248 -62.49 38.57 -18.95
N ARG A 249 -61.64 39.59 -19.06
CA ARG A 249 -61.13 40.19 -20.32
C ARG A 249 -62.12 40.46 -21.47
N GLY A 250 -63.44 40.50 -21.23
CA GLY A 250 -64.44 41.01 -22.16
C GLY A 250 -64.54 42.54 -22.14
N MET A 251 -64.92 43.14 -23.27
CA MET A 251 -65.09 44.60 -23.40
C MET A 251 -66.08 45.16 -22.34
N GLY A 252 -67.10 44.39 -21.96
CA GLY A 252 -68.06 44.75 -20.90
C GLY A 252 -67.48 44.80 -19.47
N ALA A 253 -66.51 43.95 -19.12
CA ALA A 253 -65.83 43.99 -17.81
C ALA A 253 -64.84 45.16 -17.72
N LYS A 254 -64.20 45.52 -18.85
CA LYS A 254 -63.38 46.74 -18.95
C LYS A 254 -64.22 48.00 -18.74
N PHE A 255 -65.44 48.04 -19.29
CA PHE A 255 -66.39 49.13 -19.03
C PHE A 255 -66.87 49.15 -17.57
N ALA A 256 -67.17 47.99 -16.96
CA ALA A 256 -67.57 47.93 -15.55
C ALA A 256 -66.48 48.46 -14.59
N ALA A 257 -65.20 48.20 -14.87
CA ALA A 257 -64.07 48.73 -14.10
C ALA A 257 -63.90 50.26 -14.23
N VAL A 258 -64.39 50.88 -15.30
CA VAL A 258 -64.40 52.35 -15.48
C VAL A 258 -65.47 53.03 -14.61
N PHE A 259 -66.53 52.30 -14.21
CA PHE A 259 -67.61 52.81 -13.35
C PHE A 259 -67.38 52.56 -11.84
N THR A 260 -66.32 51.84 -11.46
CA THR A 260 -65.90 51.67 -10.07
C THR A 260 -64.61 52.45 -9.83
N SER A 261 -64.47 53.13 -8.67
CA SER A 261 -63.23 53.83 -8.30
C SER A 261 -62.00 52.92 -8.12
N ASP A 262 -62.20 51.60 -8.17
CA ASP A 262 -61.18 50.59 -7.94
C ASP A 262 -60.80 49.90 -9.26
N GLY A 263 -59.51 49.87 -9.58
CA GLY A 263 -58.93 49.13 -10.71
C GLY A 263 -59.01 47.60 -10.55
N SER A 264 -58.54 46.87 -11.57
CA SER A 264 -58.61 45.40 -11.66
C SER A 264 -58.00 44.66 -10.47
N ILE A 265 -56.89 45.16 -9.94
CA ILE A 265 -56.22 44.63 -8.74
C ILE A 265 -57.07 44.86 -7.49
N GLY A 266 -57.70 46.04 -7.35
CA GLY A 266 -58.59 46.34 -6.22
C GLY A 266 -59.83 45.44 -6.19
N GLN A 267 -60.44 45.20 -7.36
CA GLN A 267 -61.56 44.26 -7.51
C GLN A 267 -61.15 42.81 -7.17
N LEU A 268 -59.93 42.40 -7.53
CA LEU A 268 -59.40 41.09 -7.15
C LEU A 268 -59.22 40.97 -5.64
N ILE A 269 -58.59 41.96 -4.99
CA ILE A 269 -58.36 41.98 -3.53
C ILE A 269 -59.68 41.84 -2.77
N LYS A 270 -60.74 42.54 -3.21
CA LYS A 270 -62.09 42.46 -2.61
C LYS A 270 -62.72 41.06 -2.68
N ARG A 271 -62.27 40.20 -3.60
CA ARG A 271 -62.72 38.79 -3.69
C ARG A 271 -61.77 37.85 -2.95
N VAL A 272 -60.47 38.09 -3.01
CA VAL A 272 -59.43 37.24 -2.40
C VAL A 272 -59.40 37.38 -0.88
N GLN A 273 -59.55 38.58 -0.31
CA GLN A 273 -59.56 38.75 1.15
C GLN A 273 -60.69 37.98 1.84
N PRO A 274 -61.97 38.07 1.40
CA PRO A 274 -63.04 37.24 1.97
C PRO A 274 -62.76 35.75 1.83
N TYR A 275 -62.24 35.31 0.68
CA TYR A 275 -61.86 33.92 0.44
C TYR A 275 -60.80 33.43 1.45
N LEU A 276 -59.72 34.18 1.65
CA LEU A 276 -58.66 33.82 2.58
C LEU A 276 -59.13 33.87 4.05
N ARG A 277 -60.00 34.82 4.40
CA ARG A 277 -60.62 34.89 5.74
C ARG A 277 -61.56 33.72 6.00
N ASP A 278 -62.36 33.32 5.01
CA ASP A 278 -63.24 32.15 5.10
C ASP A 278 -62.41 30.87 5.30
N LYS A 279 -61.37 30.67 4.48
CA LYS A 279 -60.43 29.55 4.65
C LYS A 279 -59.69 29.56 5.98
N ALA A 280 -59.36 30.74 6.51
CA ALA A 280 -58.75 30.86 7.84
C ALA A 280 -59.71 30.48 8.98
N ARG A 281 -61.02 30.70 8.82
CA ARG A 281 -62.07 30.38 9.81
C ARG A 281 -62.63 28.96 9.66
N GLY A 282 -62.45 28.33 8.50
CA GLY A 282 -62.94 26.98 8.20
C GLY A 282 -62.18 25.86 8.94
N ILE A 283 -62.75 24.65 8.90
CA ILE A 283 -62.14 23.45 9.49
C ILE A 283 -60.79 23.16 8.80
N GLY A 284 -59.70 23.19 9.57
CA GLY A 284 -58.34 22.99 9.08
C GLY A 284 -57.49 24.27 8.98
N GLY A 285 -58.11 25.46 9.03
CA GLY A 285 -57.42 26.77 9.04
C GLY A 285 -56.48 27.00 7.85
N LEU A 286 -55.63 28.04 7.97
CA LEU A 286 -54.52 28.25 7.03
C LEU A 286 -53.32 27.39 7.39
N PRO A 287 -52.53 26.93 6.40
CA PRO A 287 -51.26 26.25 6.66
C PRO A 287 -50.32 27.13 7.49
N PRO A 288 -49.39 26.54 8.27
CA PRO A 288 -48.31 27.31 8.89
C PRO A 288 -47.53 28.03 7.79
N SER A 289 -47.24 29.32 8.01
CA SER A 289 -46.45 30.11 7.09
C SER A 289 -45.06 29.51 6.91
N THR A 290 -44.41 29.81 5.78
CA THR A 290 -43.03 29.37 5.53
C THR A 290 -42.10 29.80 6.66
N ALA A 291 -42.34 30.98 7.27
CA ALA A 291 -41.62 31.45 8.44
C ALA A 291 -41.84 30.58 9.68
N ALA A 292 -43.08 30.23 9.99
CA ALA A 292 -43.37 29.30 11.09
C ALA A 292 -42.75 27.92 10.86
N GLN A 293 -42.79 27.40 9.63
CA GLN A 293 -42.16 26.13 9.25
C GLN A 293 -40.63 26.20 9.36
N TRP A 294 -40.01 27.31 8.94
CA TRP A 294 -38.58 27.52 9.01
C TRP A 294 -38.10 27.66 10.45
N GLN A 295 -38.83 28.37 11.30
CA GLN A 295 -38.53 28.47 12.74
C GLN A 295 -38.64 27.12 13.45
N GLN A 296 -39.66 26.32 13.12
CA GLN A 296 -39.82 24.97 13.67
C GLN A 296 -38.71 24.01 13.20
N ARG A 297 -38.32 24.07 11.92
CA ARG A 297 -37.27 23.18 11.37
C ARG A 297 -35.86 23.63 11.70
N GLY A 298 -35.60 24.93 11.72
CA GLY A 298 -34.32 25.53 12.08
C GLY A 298 -33.95 25.26 13.55
N ALA A 299 -34.94 25.13 14.42
CA ALA A 299 -34.73 24.68 15.81
C ALA A 299 -34.40 23.17 15.93
N MET A 300 -34.61 22.36 14.90
CA MET A 300 -34.45 20.89 14.97
C MET A 300 -33.09 20.37 14.50
N TYR A 301 -32.30 21.17 13.76
CA TYR A 301 -31.01 20.71 13.23
C TYR A 301 -29.88 21.67 13.60
N SER A 302 -29.02 21.21 14.51
CA SER A 302 -27.66 21.73 14.67
C SER A 302 -26.71 20.67 14.10
N PRO A 303 -25.72 21.04 13.27
CA PRO A 303 -24.66 20.10 12.92
C PRO A 303 -23.92 19.65 14.20
N PRO A 304 -23.48 18.38 14.28
CA PRO A 304 -22.77 17.89 15.45
C PRO A 304 -21.41 18.58 15.59
N GLY A 305 -21.09 19.11 16.77
CA GLY A 305 -19.77 19.73 17.02
C GLY A 305 -18.62 18.72 17.04
N GLU A 306 -18.94 17.43 17.21
CA GLU A 306 -17.96 16.37 17.39
C GLU A 306 -18.47 15.03 16.84
N VAL A 307 -17.55 14.15 16.42
CA VAL A 307 -17.85 12.78 15.95
C VAL A 307 -16.98 11.78 16.68
N ALA A 308 -17.62 10.76 17.28
CA ALA A 308 -16.91 9.64 17.87
C ALA A 308 -16.10 8.90 16.80
N VAL A 309 -14.78 8.83 16.99
CA VAL A 309 -13.89 7.99 16.20
C VAL A 309 -13.93 6.61 16.84
N PRO A 310 -14.45 5.58 16.16
CA PRO A 310 -14.58 4.26 16.76
C PRO A 310 -13.20 3.75 17.19
N ASP A 311 -13.10 3.44 18.48
CA ASP A 311 -11.87 3.00 19.11
C ASP A 311 -11.38 1.68 18.49
N ARG A 312 -10.08 1.40 18.66
CA ARG A 312 -9.37 0.28 18.00
C ARG A 312 -9.95 -1.12 18.31
N ALA A 313 -10.90 -1.26 19.22
CA ALA A 313 -11.56 -2.53 19.52
C ALA A 313 -13.02 -2.33 19.95
N GLY A 314 -13.98 -2.62 19.07
CA GLY A 314 -15.30 -3.04 19.54
C GLY A 314 -15.22 -4.44 20.17
N PRO A 315 -16.22 -4.89 20.95
CA PRO A 315 -16.27 -6.22 21.58
C PRO A 315 -16.30 -7.41 20.60
N ARG A 316 -16.16 -7.15 19.29
CA ARG A 316 -16.00 -8.12 18.20
C ARG A 316 -14.70 -7.92 17.39
N GLY A 317 -13.72 -7.20 17.93
CA GLY A 317 -12.33 -7.20 17.45
C GLY A 317 -12.02 -6.48 16.13
N VAL A 318 -13.00 -5.91 15.41
CA VAL A 318 -12.71 -5.06 14.24
C VAL A 318 -13.71 -3.90 14.22
N ALA A 319 -13.24 -2.67 14.40
CA ALA A 319 -14.03 -1.50 14.04
C ALA A 319 -14.25 -1.57 12.51
N LYS A 320 -15.47 -1.88 12.08
CA LYS A 320 -15.87 -2.06 10.67
C LYS A 320 -15.43 -0.90 9.75
N ASP A 321 -15.19 0.27 10.33
CA ASP A 321 -14.78 1.47 9.62
C ASP A 321 -13.27 1.70 9.64
N ALA A 322 -12.51 1.27 10.65
CA ALA A 322 -11.06 1.55 10.73
C ALA A 322 -10.25 0.97 9.54
N ALA A 323 -10.66 -0.19 9.01
CA ALA A 323 -10.06 -0.82 7.83
C ALA A 323 -10.29 -0.02 6.53
N ARG A 324 -11.33 0.83 6.47
CA ARG A 324 -11.55 1.72 5.30
C ARG A 324 -10.54 2.85 5.22
N TRP A 325 -9.83 3.14 6.31
CA TRP A 325 -8.89 4.25 6.42
C TRP A 325 -7.45 3.77 6.64
N ALA A 326 -7.21 2.48 6.92
CA ALA A 326 -5.89 1.91 7.16
C ALA A 326 -5.17 1.57 5.86
N LEU A 327 -4.15 2.37 5.54
CA LEU A 327 -3.04 1.88 4.76
C LEU A 327 -2.04 1.19 5.70
N PRO A 328 -1.41 0.08 5.28
CA PRO A 328 -0.23 -0.41 5.96
C PRO A 328 0.80 0.70 6.07
N THR A 329 1.26 0.92 7.29
CA THR A 329 2.47 1.68 7.58
C THR A 329 3.33 0.79 8.44
N PHE A 330 4.57 0.61 8.02
CA PHE A 330 5.57 -0.19 8.73
C PHE A 330 6.64 0.77 9.26
N PRO A 331 6.33 1.52 10.34
CA PRO A 331 7.11 2.69 10.74
C PRO A 331 8.50 2.34 11.29
N ASN A 332 8.74 1.08 11.64
CA ASN A 332 9.97 0.66 12.28
C ASN A 332 10.50 -0.65 11.67
N ALA A 333 11.36 -0.56 10.66
CA ALA A 333 12.03 -1.70 10.03
C ALA A 333 13.20 -2.30 10.84
N ALA A 334 13.22 -2.12 12.17
CA ALA A 334 14.30 -2.57 13.05
C ALA A 334 14.06 -3.94 13.70
N CYS A 335 13.17 -4.79 13.15
CA CYS A 335 12.90 -6.09 13.72
C CYS A 335 14.17 -6.95 13.74
N GLY A 336 14.72 -7.15 14.94
CA GLY A 336 15.96 -7.90 15.13
C GLY A 336 15.75 -9.40 15.33
N ARG A 337 14.50 -9.87 15.54
CA ARG A 337 14.24 -11.27 15.85
C ARG A 337 12.83 -11.71 15.47
N ARG A 338 12.72 -12.83 14.76
CA ARG A 338 11.48 -13.57 14.48
C ARG A 338 11.62 -15.06 14.76
N ARG A 339 10.47 -15.70 14.98
CA ARG A 339 10.35 -17.15 15.15
C ARG A 339 10.06 -17.82 13.81
N PHE A 340 10.70 -18.95 13.56
CA PHE A 340 10.50 -19.80 12.40
C PHE A 340 10.22 -21.24 12.87
N PRO A 341 8.95 -21.66 12.93
CA PRO A 341 8.59 -23.05 13.19
C PRO A 341 9.18 -23.97 12.11
N LEU A 342 9.71 -25.13 12.51
CA LEU A 342 10.28 -26.14 11.60
C LEU A 342 9.25 -27.21 11.18
N ALA A 343 7.96 -26.92 11.35
CA ALA A 343 6.90 -27.77 10.84
C ALA A 343 5.75 -26.89 10.33
N HIS A 344 5.17 -27.30 9.20
CA HIS A 344 4.00 -26.66 8.66
C HIS A 344 2.73 -27.22 9.28
N HIS A 345 1.83 -26.31 9.65
CA HIS A 345 0.41 -26.58 9.68
C HIS A 345 -0.26 -25.79 8.54
N LEU A 346 -0.32 -26.35 7.33
CA LEU A 346 -1.18 -25.80 6.27
C LEU A 346 -2.67 -26.12 6.55
N GLY A 347 -3.08 -26.07 7.81
CA GLY A 347 -4.48 -26.18 8.23
C GLY A 347 -5.19 -24.82 8.15
N GLY A 348 -6.52 -24.84 8.20
CA GLY A 348 -7.31 -23.59 8.23
C GLY A 348 -7.30 -22.83 6.90
N THR A 349 -7.05 -21.52 6.96
CA THR A 349 -7.18 -20.60 5.81
C THR A 349 -6.06 -20.71 4.79
N ALA A 350 -4.87 -21.18 5.18
CA ALA A 350 -3.71 -21.31 4.28
C ALA A 350 -3.74 -22.60 3.42
N GLY A 351 -4.32 -23.68 3.96
CA GLY A 351 -4.33 -25.01 3.34
C GLY A 351 -4.84 -25.09 1.91
N PRO A 352 -5.98 -24.43 1.56
CA PRO A 352 -6.50 -24.47 0.20
C PRO A 352 -5.64 -23.74 -0.85
N TRP A 353 -4.68 -22.93 -0.40
CA TRP A 353 -3.78 -22.13 -1.24
C TRP A 353 -2.35 -22.68 -1.24
N GLY A 354 -2.00 -23.49 -0.24
CA GLY A 354 -0.82 -24.34 -0.30
C GLY A 354 -0.99 -25.44 -1.36
N GLY A 355 0.14 -26.01 -1.81
CA GLY A 355 0.15 -27.09 -2.78
C GLY A 355 1.02 -28.27 -2.36
N PRO A 356 1.06 -29.32 -3.19
CA PRO A 356 1.80 -30.55 -2.88
C PRO A 356 3.30 -30.33 -2.79
N ASN A 357 3.85 -29.32 -3.48
CA ASN A 357 5.28 -29.03 -3.44
C ASN A 357 5.65 -28.38 -2.11
N LEU A 358 4.85 -27.41 -1.66
CA LEU A 358 5.01 -26.75 -0.36
C LEU A 358 4.91 -27.73 0.82
N ASN A 359 3.91 -28.62 0.79
CA ASN A 359 3.74 -29.64 1.83
C ASN A 359 4.91 -30.64 1.91
N ALA A 360 5.69 -30.79 0.84
CA ALA A 360 6.84 -31.71 0.78
C ALA A 360 8.17 -31.04 1.15
N VAL A 361 8.17 -29.76 1.51
CA VAL A 361 9.37 -29.01 1.89
C VAL A 361 9.88 -29.48 3.25
N ASP A 362 11.17 -29.78 3.31
CA ASP A 362 11.88 -29.97 4.57
C ASP A 362 12.39 -28.61 5.07
N LEU A 363 11.68 -28.04 6.03
CA LEU A 363 12.02 -26.74 6.62
C LEU A 363 13.36 -26.72 7.35
N ALA A 364 13.77 -27.84 7.95
CA ALA A 364 15.06 -27.91 8.63
C ALA A 364 16.21 -27.77 7.62
N SER A 365 16.06 -28.40 6.45
CA SER A 365 17.03 -28.23 5.35
C SER A 365 17.12 -26.78 4.88
N LEU A 366 16.01 -26.05 4.81
CA LEU A 366 16.05 -24.62 4.48
C LEU A 366 16.87 -23.87 5.53
N VAL A 367 16.58 -24.06 6.80
CA VAL A 367 17.16 -23.21 7.84
C VAL A 367 18.65 -23.50 8.12
N ASP A 368 19.07 -24.76 8.06
CA ASP A 368 20.44 -25.16 8.44
C ASP A 368 21.36 -25.35 7.23
N GLN A 369 21.01 -26.25 6.31
CA GLN A 369 21.85 -26.64 5.17
C GLN A 369 21.00 -26.75 3.90
N PRO A 370 20.91 -25.69 3.08
CA PRO A 370 19.92 -25.59 2.01
C PRO A 370 19.88 -26.78 1.05
N LEU A 371 21.03 -27.32 0.66
CA LEU A 371 21.11 -28.45 -0.27
C LEU A 371 21.09 -29.83 0.40
N ALA A 372 20.84 -29.93 1.71
CA ALA A 372 20.74 -31.21 2.43
C ALA A 372 19.51 -32.05 2.05
N GLN A 373 18.52 -31.46 1.35
CA GLN A 373 17.42 -32.23 0.75
C GLN A 373 17.92 -33.14 -0.39
N LEU A 374 19.08 -32.84 -0.98
CA LEU A 374 19.77 -33.79 -1.82
C LEU A 374 20.42 -34.87 -0.95
N PRO A 375 20.48 -36.13 -1.41
CA PRO A 375 21.10 -37.21 -0.64
C PRO A 375 22.63 -37.06 -0.65
N LEU A 376 23.18 -36.12 0.15
CA LEU A 376 24.60 -35.74 0.13
C LEU A 376 25.55 -36.92 0.40
N ASP A 377 25.14 -37.90 1.21
CA ASP A 377 25.88 -39.16 1.41
C ASP A 377 26.12 -39.95 0.12
N ARG A 378 25.27 -39.77 -0.90
CA ARG A 378 25.47 -40.38 -2.21
C ARG A 378 26.57 -39.67 -3.00
N TYR A 379 26.82 -38.39 -2.74
CA TYR A 379 27.75 -37.57 -3.51
C TYR A 379 29.14 -37.50 -2.90
N PHE A 380 29.24 -37.55 -1.57
CA PHE A 380 30.51 -37.43 -0.86
C PHE A 380 31.10 -38.79 -0.45
N GLU A 381 32.42 -38.92 -0.52
CA GLU A 381 33.16 -40.03 0.06
C GLU A 381 33.20 -39.88 1.58
N THR A 382 32.75 -40.90 2.32
CA THR A 382 32.83 -40.87 3.78
C THR A 382 34.27 -41.08 4.23
N ALA A 383 34.65 -40.40 5.32
CA ALA A 383 36.03 -40.29 5.83
C ALA A 383 36.81 -41.61 6.04
N ALA A 384 36.17 -42.78 5.98
CA ALA A 384 36.83 -44.08 6.03
C ALA A 384 37.62 -44.45 4.75
N GLY A 385 37.39 -43.74 3.63
CA GLY A 385 38.10 -43.94 2.35
C GLY A 385 38.79 -42.70 1.79
N ALA A 386 38.62 -41.54 2.42
CA ALA A 386 39.33 -40.33 2.05
C ALA A 386 40.79 -40.47 2.50
N GLY A 387 41.69 -40.75 1.56
CA GLY A 387 43.12 -40.65 1.84
C GLY A 387 43.47 -39.26 2.38
N ASP A 388 44.60 -39.16 3.09
CA ASP A 388 45.24 -37.92 3.58
C ASP A 388 45.64 -36.99 2.39
N SER A 389 44.70 -36.63 1.50
CA SER A 389 44.99 -35.77 0.36
C SER A 389 44.82 -34.32 0.76
N ILE A 390 45.96 -33.66 0.90
CA ILE A 390 46.15 -32.23 1.06
C ILE A 390 45.31 -31.47 0.02
N ASP A 391 44.70 -30.35 0.41
CA ASP A 391 44.05 -29.41 -0.50
C ASP A 391 44.99 -29.08 -1.67
N VAL A 392 44.68 -29.57 -2.88
CA VAL A 392 45.57 -29.54 -4.04
C VAL A 392 46.02 -28.12 -4.36
N GLU A 393 45.15 -27.14 -4.13
CA GLU A 393 45.47 -25.72 -4.29
C GLU A 393 46.46 -25.26 -3.21
N ALA A 394 46.22 -25.58 -1.94
CA ALA A 394 47.16 -25.27 -0.86
C ALA A 394 48.52 -25.96 -1.05
N ALA A 395 48.54 -27.21 -1.54
CA ALA A 395 49.77 -27.93 -1.89
C ALA A 395 50.53 -27.27 -3.04
N ARG A 396 49.82 -26.85 -4.10
CA ARG A 396 50.41 -26.14 -5.24
C ARG A 396 50.97 -24.79 -4.81
N MET A 397 50.22 -24.03 -4.01
CA MET A 397 50.65 -22.73 -3.51
C MET A 397 51.80 -22.87 -2.52
N ALA A 398 51.81 -23.90 -1.67
CA ALA A 398 52.94 -24.24 -0.81
C ALA A 398 54.19 -24.54 -1.65
N LYS A 399 54.09 -25.37 -2.69
CA LYS A 399 55.19 -25.64 -3.61
C LYS A 399 55.71 -24.37 -4.29
N CYS A 400 54.82 -23.50 -4.77
CA CYS A 400 55.22 -22.20 -5.32
C CYS A 400 55.98 -21.33 -4.30
N LEU A 401 55.54 -21.33 -3.03
CA LEU A 401 56.19 -20.60 -1.94
C LEU A 401 57.54 -21.20 -1.53
N ASP A 402 57.69 -22.53 -1.61
CA ASP A 402 58.89 -23.28 -1.22
C ASP A 402 59.97 -23.27 -2.32
N ASP A 403 59.57 -23.24 -3.60
CA ASP A 403 60.47 -23.07 -4.76
C ASP A 403 61.07 -21.65 -4.84
N ALA A 404 60.69 -20.73 -3.95
CA ALA A 404 61.22 -19.38 -3.89
C ALA A 404 62.51 -19.32 -3.05
N ASP A 405 63.64 -19.02 -3.70
CA ASP A 405 64.96 -18.89 -3.05
C ASP A 405 64.94 -17.85 -1.90
N PRO A 406 65.19 -18.26 -0.64
CA PRO A 406 65.16 -17.37 0.52
C PRO A 406 66.28 -16.31 0.50
N ALA A 407 67.33 -16.48 -0.31
CA ALA A 407 68.42 -15.51 -0.44
C ALA A 407 68.07 -14.27 -1.29
N MET A 408 66.95 -14.31 -2.02
CA MET A 408 66.50 -13.21 -2.89
C MET A 408 65.38 -12.41 -2.23
N VAL A 409 65.73 -11.65 -1.18
CA VAL A 409 64.85 -10.66 -0.54
C VAL A 409 64.60 -9.52 -1.55
N GLY A 410 63.58 -9.68 -2.39
CA GLY A 410 63.25 -8.79 -3.51
C GLY A 410 62.82 -9.52 -4.79
N SER A 411 63.00 -10.84 -4.85
CA SER A 411 62.48 -11.67 -5.94
C SER A 411 60.96 -11.87 -5.81
N MET A 412 60.30 -11.75 -6.95
CA MET A 412 58.85 -11.96 -7.10
C MET A 412 58.49 -13.46 -7.26
N ALA A 413 59.45 -14.36 -7.03
CA ALA A 413 59.23 -15.80 -6.94
C ALA A 413 58.41 -16.14 -5.67
N GLY A 414 57.49 -17.10 -5.75
CA GLY A 414 56.60 -17.46 -4.64
C GLY A 414 55.10 -17.41 -4.94
N LEU A 415 54.70 -16.77 -6.04
CA LEU A 415 53.30 -16.64 -6.49
C LEU A 415 53.08 -17.48 -7.77
N PRO A 416 51.84 -17.93 -8.06
CA PRO A 416 51.54 -18.80 -9.21
C PRO A 416 51.64 -18.09 -10.58
N PHE A 417 52.07 -16.83 -10.60
CA PHE A 417 52.27 -16.02 -11.80
C PHE A 417 53.53 -15.16 -11.63
N SER A 418 54.22 -14.90 -12.75
CA SER A 418 55.39 -14.03 -12.77
C SER A 418 55.03 -12.68 -13.40
N VAL A 419 55.05 -11.63 -12.57
CA VAL A 419 54.88 -10.23 -13.01
C VAL A 419 56.17 -9.42 -12.92
N GLY A 420 57.28 -10.05 -12.47
CA GLY A 420 58.56 -9.38 -12.21
C GLY A 420 59.23 -8.77 -13.44
N GLN A 421 58.85 -9.22 -14.64
CA GLN A 421 59.38 -8.70 -15.90
C GLN A 421 58.62 -7.45 -16.39
N HIS A 422 57.48 -7.10 -15.77
CA HIS A 422 56.69 -5.96 -16.18
C HIS A 422 57.15 -4.67 -15.47
N ALA A 423 57.39 -3.59 -16.22
CA ALA A 423 57.92 -2.34 -15.68
C ALA A 423 57.08 -1.77 -14.51
N ALA A 424 55.75 -1.89 -14.58
CA ALA A 424 54.84 -1.43 -13.51
C ALA A 424 55.01 -2.19 -12.17
N ALA A 425 55.52 -3.43 -12.22
CA ALA A 425 55.74 -4.26 -11.05
C ALA A 425 56.99 -3.86 -10.25
N ALA A 426 57.85 -3.00 -10.81
CA ALA A 426 59.02 -2.46 -10.14
C ALA A 426 58.69 -1.25 -9.23
N THR A 427 57.47 -0.71 -9.29
CA THR A 427 57.06 0.43 -8.46
C THR A 427 57.00 0.06 -6.97
N PRO A 428 57.25 1.00 -6.04
CA PRO A 428 57.20 0.73 -4.60
C PRO A 428 55.84 0.19 -4.13
N ILE A 429 54.75 0.73 -4.67
CA ILE A 429 53.38 0.32 -4.36
C ILE A 429 53.14 -1.11 -4.84
N ALA A 430 53.49 -1.44 -6.09
CA ALA A 430 53.31 -2.79 -6.62
C ALA A 430 54.13 -3.83 -5.81
N ARG A 431 55.36 -3.50 -5.43
CA ARG A 431 56.18 -4.37 -4.57
C ARG A 431 55.55 -4.58 -3.20
N ALA A 432 55.01 -3.54 -2.57
CA ALA A 432 54.32 -3.64 -1.29
C ALA A 432 53.05 -4.50 -1.40
N THR A 433 52.23 -4.28 -2.45
CA THR A 433 51.02 -5.06 -2.71
C THR A 433 51.33 -6.53 -2.97
N LEU A 434 52.37 -6.84 -3.74
CA LEU A 434 52.77 -8.21 -4.04
C LEU A 434 53.42 -8.93 -2.85
N THR A 435 54.16 -8.19 -2.02
CA THR A 435 54.67 -8.70 -0.74
C THR A 435 53.53 -9.04 0.20
N ARG A 436 52.54 -8.14 0.33
CA ARG A 436 51.32 -8.38 1.10
C ARG A 436 50.57 -9.60 0.58
N LEU A 437 50.37 -9.69 -0.74
CA LEU A 437 49.72 -10.85 -1.37
C LEU A 437 50.47 -12.16 -1.05
N LYS A 438 51.80 -12.15 -1.09
CA LYS A 438 52.62 -13.32 -0.73
C LYS A 438 52.44 -13.71 0.75
N THR A 439 52.37 -12.73 1.65
CA THR A 439 52.08 -12.96 3.07
C THR A 439 50.66 -13.51 3.27
N ASP A 440 49.67 -12.95 2.58
CA ASP A 440 48.27 -13.38 2.65
C ASP A 440 48.12 -14.83 2.14
N VAL A 441 48.79 -15.15 1.01
CA VAL A 441 48.84 -16.51 0.46
C VAL A 441 49.53 -17.48 1.43
N ARG A 442 50.65 -17.10 2.04
CA ARG A 442 51.34 -17.95 3.02
C ARG A 442 50.46 -18.18 4.25
N ALA A 443 49.82 -17.15 4.77
CA ALA A 443 48.87 -17.27 5.88
C ALA A 443 47.68 -18.17 5.52
N ALA A 444 47.15 -18.09 4.30
CA ALA A 444 46.08 -18.97 3.82
C ALA A 444 46.54 -20.43 3.70
N VAL A 445 47.76 -20.67 3.19
CA VAL A 445 48.37 -22.01 3.12
C VAL A 445 48.61 -22.58 4.53
N ASP A 446 49.13 -21.79 5.46
CA ASP A 446 49.37 -22.19 6.84
C ASP A 446 48.05 -22.45 7.58
N ALA A 447 47.01 -21.66 7.33
CA ALA A 447 45.66 -21.90 7.85
C ALA A 447 45.06 -23.19 7.28
N ALA A 448 45.27 -23.49 5.99
CA ALA A 448 44.84 -24.74 5.38
C ALA A 448 45.57 -25.96 5.96
N LYS A 449 46.88 -25.84 6.24
CA LYS A 449 47.69 -26.86 6.95
C LYS A 449 47.23 -27.04 8.40
N GLY A 450 47.03 -25.95 9.14
CA GLY A 450 46.53 -25.97 10.52
C GLY A 450 45.13 -26.58 10.62
N ALA A 451 44.26 -26.33 9.63
CA ALA A 451 42.98 -27.00 9.51
C ALA A 451 43.15 -28.51 9.26
N HIS A 452 44.08 -28.93 8.40
CA HIS A 452 44.39 -30.34 8.16
C HIS A 452 44.85 -31.06 9.44
N ASP A 453 45.69 -30.43 10.24
CA ASP A 453 46.28 -31.01 11.45
C ASP A 453 45.34 -31.00 12.66
N ALA A 454 44.34 -30.11 12.66
CA ALA A 454 43.21 -30.15 13.59
C ALA A 454 42.29 -31.35 13.24
N LYS A 455 42.69 -32.55 13.69
CA LYS A 455 41.92 -33.82 13.60
C LYS A 455 40.69 -33.87 14.54
N GLY A 456 40.29 -32.75 15.14
CA GLY A 456 39.12 -32.68 16.02
C GLY A 456 38.40 -31.34 15.89
N ALA A 457 37.06 -31.41 16.01
CA ALA A 457 36.12 -30.30 16.20
C ALA A 457 35.42 -29.66 14.98
N SER A 458 35.29 -30.34 13.83
CA SER A 458 34.18 -30.01 12.91
C SER A 458 32.98 -30.88 13.24
N THR A 459 31.85 -30.27 13.66
CA THR A 459 30.54 -30.95 13.77
C THR A 459 29.94 -31.25 12.41
N ASP A 460 30.50 -30.70 11.33
CA ASP A 460 30.09 -30.96 9.96
C ASP A 460 30.81 -32.20 9.39
N ARG A 461 30.02 -33.24 9.15
CA ARG A 461 30.44 -34.53 8.58
C ARG A 461 31.00 -34.42 7.15
N PHE A 462 30.64 -33.40 6.39
CA PHE A 462 31.07 -33.22 4.99
C PHE A 462 32.11 -32.11 4.80
N ALA A 463 32.52 -31.41 5.87
CA ALA A 463 33.40 -30.24 5.77
C ALA A 463 34.70 -30.48 5.00
N ARG A 464 35.20 -31.73 4.98
CA ARG A 464 36.44 -32.14 4.29
C ARG A 464 36.26 -33.31 3.33
N ALA A 465 35.01 -33.70 3.03
CA ALA A 465 34.76 -34.83 2.15
C ALA A 465 34.94 -34.44 0.68
N HIS A 466 35.55 -35.33 -0.11
CA HIS A 466 35.63 -35.17 -1.56
C HIS A 466 34.38 -35.73 -2.24
N LEU A 467 34.07 -35.20 -3.42
CA LEU A 467 33.03 -35.77 -4.28
C LEU A 467 33.52 -37.13 -4.80
N LYS A 468 32.62 -38.13 -4.82
CA LYS A 468 32.91 -39.45 -5.38
C LYS A 468 33.37 -39.33 -6.82
N HIS A 469 34.39 -40.10 -7.19
CA HIS A 469 35.00 -40.09 -8.52
C HIS A 469 35.67 -38.77 -8.92
N LEU A 470 35.83 -37.84 -7.98
CA LEU A 470 36.43 -36.52 -8.17
C LEU A 470 37.37 -36.16 -7.01
N SER A 471 37.91 -37.19 -6.34
CA SER A 471 39.02 -37.02 -5.40
C SER A 471 40.27 -36.49 -6.13
N PRO A 472 41.25 -35.91 -5.42
CA PRO A 472 42.54 -35.56 -6.01
C PRO A 472 43.20 -36.73 -6.75
N SER A 473 43.08 -37.96 -6.23
CA SER A 473 43.55 -39.17 -6.91
C SER A 473 42.78 -39.48 -8.21
N ASP A 474 41.47 -39.25 -8.25
CA ASP A 474 40.70 -39.44 -9.47
C ASP A 474 41.05 -38.38 -10.53
N ALA A 475 41.32 -37.13 -10.12
CA ALA A 475 41.76 -36.09 -11.04
C ALA A 475 43.11 -36.44 -11.71
N ILE A 476 44.05 -37.04 -10.96
CA ILE A 476 45.30 -37.56 -11.50
C ILE A 476 45.03 -38.69 -12.49
N ALA A 477 44.17 -39.66 -12.14
CA ALA A 477 43.83 -40.77 -13.01
C ALA A 477 43.13 -40.32 -14.30
N ILE A 478 42.23 -39.34 -14.23
CA ILE A 478 41.59 -38.72 -15.40
C ILE A 478 42.65 -38.07 -16.31
N ALA A 479 43.63 -37.36 -15.74
CA ALA A 479 44.70 -36.76 -16.52
C ALA A 479 45.61 -37.81 -17.19
N GLU A 480 45.84 -38.96 -16.56
CA GLU A 480 46.59 -40.09 -17.13
C GLU A 480 45.86 -40.76 -18.28
N GLU A 481 44.56 -41.01 -18.14
CA GLU A 481 43.70 -41.49 -19.21
C GLU A 481 43.70 -40.51 -20.40
N ALA A 482 43.58 -39.22 -20.11
CA ALA A 482 43.58 -38.17 -21.13
C ALA A 482 44.93 -38.01 -21.84
N THR A 483 46.06 -38.20 -21.14
CA THR A 483 47.41 -38.21 -21.74
C THR A 483 47.54 -39.36 -22.73
N SER A 484 47.14 -40.56 -22.30
CA SER A 484 47.17 -41.77 -23.14
C SER A 484 46.30 -41.61 -24.39
N ALA A 485 45.15 -40.95 -24.26
CA ALA A 485 44.27 -40.66 -25.38
C ALA A 485 44.88 -39.64 -26.36
N ALA A 486 45.53 -38.59 -25.86
CA ALA A 486 46.18 -37.58 -26.70
C ALA A 486 47.38 -38.14 -27.50
N GLU A 487 48.15 -39.07 -26.91
CA GLU A 487 49.28 -39.73 -27.58
C GLU A 487 48.85 -40.72 -28.67
N SER A 488 47.63 -41.28 -28.56
CA SER A 488 47.11 -42.28 -29.51
C SER A 488 46.73 -41.70 -30.90
N GLY A 489 46.79 -40.37 -31.08
CA GLY A 489 46.51 -39.71 -32.37
C GLY A 489 45.09 -39.91 -32.89
N ALA A 490 44.17 -40.39 -32.04
CA ALA A 490 42.80 -40.63 -32.42
C ALA A 490 42.11 -39.31 -32.79
N ASP A 491 41.49 -39.27 -33.96
CA ASP A 491 40.78 -38.11 -34.50
C ASP A 491 39.60 -37.77 -33.58
N HIS A 492 39.87 -36.93 -32.56
CA HIS A 492 38.96 -36.62 -31.45
C HIS A 492 37.60 -36.13 -31.96
N ALA A 493 37.57 -35.44 -33.10
CA ALA A 493 36.34 -34.98 -33.74
C ALA A 493 35.46 -36.13 -34.28
N LYS A 494 36.06 -37.23 -34.76
CA LYS A 494 35.32 -38.41 -35.25
C LYS A 494 34.80 -39.30 -34.11
N LEU A 495 35.55 -39.42 -33.02
CA LEU A 495 35.11 -40.18 -31.84
C LEU A 495 33.97 -39.47 -31.09
N GLU A 496 34.01 -38.13 -31.00
CA GLU A 496 32.93 -37.30 -30.44
C GLU A 496 31.64 -37.43 -31.27
N ALA A 497 31.74 -37.41 -32.60
CA ALA A 497 30.62 -37.56 -33.52
C ALA A 497 30.00 -38.98 -33.55
N ALA A 498 30.76 -40.01 -33.14
CA ALA A 498 30.33 -41.41 -33.14
C ALA A 498 29.68 -41.88 -31.81
N GLY A 499 29.58 -41.00 -30.80
CA GLY A 499 28.94 -41.34 -29.52
C GLY A 499 29.77 -42.24 -28.60
N PHE A 500 31.02 -42.56 -28.93
CA PHE A 500 31.96 -43.23 -28.04
C PHE A 500 32.50 -42.21 -27.02
N GLY A 501 32.39 -42.51 -25.73
CA GLY A 501 32.94 -41.67 -24.67
C GLY A 501 34.45 -41.52 -24.85
N ILE A 502 34.92 -40.28 -25.08
CA ILE A 502 36.34 -39.95 -25.35
C ILE A 502 37.17 -39.96 -24.06
N GLY A 503 36.88 -40.87 -23.14
CA GLY A 503 37.52 -40.93 -21.84
C GLY A 503 37.66 -42.37 -21.39
N GLY A 504 38.72 -42.66 -20.65
CA GLY A 504 38.86 -43.95 -20.00
C GLY A 504 37.77 -44.19 -18.93
N ALA A 505 37.89 -45.29 -18.21
CA ALA A 505 36.87 -45.71 -17.24
C ALA A 505 36.63 -44.66 -16.15
N LYS A 506 37.68 -43.98 -15.68
CA LYS A 506 37.59 -42.94 -14.64
C LYS A 506 36.90 -41.68 -15.15
N THR A 507 37.28 -41.21 -16.33
CA THR A 507 36.66 -40.04 -16.99
C THR A 507 35.16 -40.26 -17.20
N THR A 508 34.77 -41.45 -17.67
CA THR A 508 33.37 -41.82 -17.89
C THR A 508 32.60 -41.93 -16.58
N ALA A 509 33.19 -42.52 -15.54
CA ALA A 509 32.58 -42.60 -14.20
C ALA A 509 32.33 -41.21 -13.61
N ALA A 510 33.32 -40.31 -13.65
CA ALA A 510 33.20 -38.94 -13.17
C ALA A 510 32.12 -38.15 -13.92
N LYS A 511 32.08 -38.26 -15.26
CA LYS A 511 31.03 -37.64 -16.09
C LYS A 511 29.63 -38.13 -15.73
N ASN A 512 29.44 -39.45 -15.62
CA ASN A 512 28.14 -40.03 -15.29
C ASN A 512 27.67 -39.63 -13.89
N PHE A 513 28.60 -39.60 -12.93
CA PHE A 513 28.34 -39.10 -11.58
C PHE A 513 27.88 -37.64 -11.60
N LEU A 514 28.62 -36.76 -12.28
CA LEU A 514 28.27 -35.33 -12.37
C LEU A 514 26.93 -35.10 -13.08
N LEU A 515 26.61 -35.88 -14.12
CA LEU A 515 25.30 -35.82 -14.78
C LEU A 515 24.15 -36.23 -13.84
N ALA A 516 24.37 -37.21 -12.97
CA ALA A 516 23.40 -37.60 -11.95
C ALA A 516 23.21 -36.48 -10.91
N VAL A 517 24.30 -35.90 -10.40
CA VAL A 517 24.25 -34.75 -9.47
C VAL A 517 23.52 -33.57 -10.11
N LEU A 518 23.85 -33.20 -11.35
CA LEU A 518 23.22 -32.11 -12.08
C LEU A 518 21.71 -32.36 -12.26
N LYS A 519 21.31 -33.59 -12.58
CA LYS A 519 19.90 -33.98 -12.70
C LYS A 519 19.15 -33.76 -11.38
N ASP A 520 19.72 -34.23 -10.27
CA ASP A 520 19.09 -34.11 -8.94
C ASP A 520 19.00 -32.63 -8.51
N ILE A 521 20.05 -31.83 -8.75
CA ILE A 521 20.03 -30.37 -8.49
C ILE A 521 18.93 -29.69 -9.31
N ARG A 522 18.82 -29.98 -10.62
CA ARG A 522 17.78 -29.38 -11.48
C ARG A 522 16.37 -29.79 -11.07
N GLN A 523 16.18 -31.01 -10.58
CA GLN A 523 14.90 -31.44 -10.01
C GLN A 523 14.56 -30.68 -8.73
N LEU A 524 15.55 -30.42 -7.86
CA LEU A 524 15.36 -29.60 -6.67
C LEU A 524 14.97 -28.15 -7.05
N ILE A 525 15.66 -27.53 -8.01
CA ILE A 525 15.33 -26.18 -8.51
C ILE A 525 13.86 -26.09 -8.94
N ALA A 526 13.40 -27.05 -9.75
CA ALA A 526 12.02 -27.05 -10.24
C ALA A 526 10.99 -27.20 -9.10
N LYS A 527 11.27 -28.07 -8.12
CA LYS A 527 10.41 -28.25 -6.94
C LYS A 527 10.38 -26.99 -6.08
N ASP A 528 11.53 -26.35 -5.88
CA ASP A 528 11.64 -25.15 -5.05
C ASP A 528 10.95 -23.94 -5.68
N GLN A 529 11.05 -23.77 -6.99
CA GLN A 529 10.33 -22.70 -7.69
C GLN A 529 8.81 -22.88 -7.58
N ALA A 530 8.34 -24.12 -7.70
CA ALA A 530 6.92 -24.43 -7.50
C ALA A 530 6.49 -24.20 -6.05
N ALA A 531 7.25 -24.70 -5.07
CA ALA A 531 6.99 -24.52 -3.65
C ALA A 531 7.04 -23.04 -3.23
N ALA A 532 7.98 -22.24 -3.75
CA ALA A 532 8.07 -20.82 -3.48
C ALA A 532 6.84 -20.06 -3.99
N THR A 533 6.35 -20.43 -5.17
CA THR A 533 5.12 -19.85 -5.74
C THR A 533 3.90 -20.21 -4.90
N GLU A 534 3.79 -21.47 -4.46
CA GLU A 534 2.73 -21.95 -3.57
C GLU A 534 2.80 -21.25 -2.19
N ALA A 535 4.00 -21.09 -1.62
CA ALA A 535 4.22 -20.38 -0.35
C ALA A 535 3.81 -18.90 -0.44
N ALA A 536 4.21 -18.20 -1.50
CA ALA A 536 3.84 -16.79 -1.71
C ALA A 536 2.34 -16.62 -1.92
N ALA A 537 1.70 -17.52 -2.68
CA ALA A 537 0.25 -17.53 -2.86
C ALA A 537 -0.50 -17.82 -1.55
N ALA A 538 -0.01 -18.77 -0.75
CA ALA A 538 -0.59 -19.09 0.56
C ALA A 538 -0.40 -17.94 1.56
N ALA A 539 0.77 -17.29 1.56
CA ALA A 539 1.08 -16.15 2.41
C ALA A 539 0.14 -14.97 2.13
N THR A 540 0.07 -14.55 0.87
CA THR A 540 -0.81 -13.44 0.44
C THR A 540 -2.28 -13.77 0.66
N SER A 541 -2.73 -14.99 0.37
CA SER A 541 -4.12 -15.39 0.59
C SER A 541 -4.51 -15.39 2.06
N THR A 542 -3.60 -15.85 2.94
CA THR A 542 -3.80 -15.87 4.39
C THR A 542 -3.85 -14.46 4.97
N ALA A 543 -2.92 -13.58 4.57
CA ALA A 543 -2.90 -12.18 4.99
C ALA A 543 -4.12 -11.38 4.52
N ASN A 544 -4.73 -11.82 3.42
CA ASN A 544 -5.93 -11.25 2.84
C ASN A 544 -7.22 -11.94 3.29
N GLY A 545 -7.17 -12.87 4.26
CA GLY A 545 -8.33 -13.54 4.82
C GLY A 545 -9.15 -14.33 3.79
N LEU A 546 -8.52 -14.79 2.71
CA LEU A 546 -9.21 -15.50 1.65
C LEU A 546 -9.58 -16.91 2.09
N SER A 547 -10.85 -17.26 1.99
CA SER A 547 -11.37 -18.59 2.30
C SER A 547 -12.03 -19.23 1.08
N ARG A 548 -11.75 -20.52 0.86
CA ARG A 548 -12.43 -21.36 -0.14
C ARG A 548 -13.60 -22.15 0.43
N ASP A 549 -13.92 -21.98 1.71
CA ASP A 549 -15.10 -22.60 2.32
C ASP A 549 -16.38 -22.06 1.64
N PRO A 550 -17.25 -22.93 1.09
CA PRO A 550 -18.55 -22.51 0.55
C PRO A 550 -19.37 -21.63 1.51
N SER A 551 -19.24 -21.84 2.83
CA SER A 551 -19.92 -21.03 3.85
C SER A 551 -19.47 -19.57 3.86
N ALA A 552 -18.24 -19.29 3.42
CA ALA A 552 -17.63 -17.97 3.38
C ALA A 552 -17.92 -17.19 2.08
N ALA A 553 -18.59 -17.80 1.09
CA ALA A 553 -18.79 -17.22 -0.24
C ALA A 553 -19.37 -15.80 -0.23
N ARG A 554 -20.38 -15.53 0.62
CA ARG A 554 -20.97 -14.19 0.76
C ARG A 554 -19.99 -13.18 1.37
N GLY A 555 -19.18 -13.62 2.33
CA GLY A 555 -18.10 -12.82 2.92
C GLY A 555 -17.02 -12.49 1.89
N MET A 556 -16.63 -13.46 1.07
CA MET A 556 -15.63 -13.30 0.01
C MET A 556 -16.11 -12.38 -1.11
N LEU A 557 -17.39 -12.49 -1.52
CA LEU A 557 -17.99 -11.56 -2.49
C LEU A 557 -17.97 -10.12 -1.95
N ARG A 558 -18.35 -9.93 -0.68
CA ARG A 558 -18.29 -8.60 -0.03
C ARG A 558 -16.85 -8.07 0.02
N LEU A 559 -15.89 -8.90 0.41
CA LEU A 559 -14.47 -8.54 0.45
C LEU A 559 -13.98 -8.09 -0.94
N GLY A 560 -14.25 -8.89 -1.97
CA GLY A 560 -13.88 -8.58 -3.36
C GLY A 560 -14.53 -7.30 -3.89
N LEU A 561 -15.82 -7.07 -3.59
CA LEU A 561 -16.50 -5.82 -3.99
C LEU A 561 -15.92 -4.60 -3.29
N ASN A 562 -15.58 -4.67 -2.00
CA ASN A 562 -14.97 -3.56 -1.28
C ASN A 562 -13.53 -3.27 -1.76
N ARG A 563 -12.76 -4.29 -2.16
CA ARG A 563 -11.45 -4.08 -2.80
C ARG A 563 -11.59 -3.45 -4.18
N ARG A 564 -12.51 -3.94 -5.02
CA ARG A 564 -12.77 -3.37 -6.36
C ARG A 564 -13.30 -1.94 -6.31
N SER A 565 -14.06 -1.58 -5.29
CA SER A 565 -14.51 -0.20 -5.07
C SER A 565 -13.42 0.70 -4.45
N GLY A 566 -12.22 0.17 -4.16
CA GLY A 566 -11.13 0.89 -3.51
C GLY A 566 -11.37 1.20 -2.04
N ALA A 567 -12.40 0.60 -1.42
CA ALA A 567 -12.76 0.83 -0.03
C ALA A 567 -11.83 0.11 0.95
N TRP A 568 -11.24 -1.03 0.57
CA TRP A 568 -10.25 -1.77 1.35
C TRP A 568 -8.99 -2.03 0.54
N ALA A 569 -7.83 -1.98 1.20
CA ALA A 569 -6.56 -2.37 0.60
C ALA A 569 -6.43 -3.89 0.50
N GLU A 570 -5.57 -4.32 -0.40
CA GLU A 570 -5.11 -5.71 -0.51
C GLU A 570 -3.67 -5.75 0.01
N THR A 571 -3.38 -6.72 0.88
CA THR A 571 -2.01 -6.97 1.33
C THR A 571 -1.24 -7.61 0.18
N THR A 572 -0.19 -6.95 -0.29
CA THR A 572 0.73 -7.46 -1.31
C THR A 572 1.82 -8.32 -0.69
N PHE A 573 2.63 -8.98 -1.52
CA PHE A 573 3.79 -9.70 -1.01
C PHE A 573 4.87 -8.74 -0.48
N ASP A 574 4.98 -7.53 -1.05
CA ASP A 574 5.90 -6.50 -0.56
C ASP A 574 5.50 -6.03 0.85
N ASP A 575 4.19 -5.87 1.13
CA ASP A 575 3.69 -5.58 2.48
C ASP A 575 4.05 -6.69 3.49
N LEU A 576 4.17 -7.95 3.04
CA LEU A 576 4.61 -9.05 3.89
C LEU A 576 6.12 -8.99 4.17
N ILE A 577 6.93 -8.56 3.20
CA ILE A 577 8.36 -8.32 3.41
C ILE A 577 8.57 -7.16 4.39
N GLU A 578 7.85 -6.04 4.20
CA GLU A 578 7.88 -4.93 5.15
C GLU A 578 7.35 -5.35 6.52
N GLY A 579 6.29 -6.16 6.55
CA GLY A 579 5.78 -6.79 7.75
C GLY A 579 6.78 -7.70 8.45
N LEU A 580 7.65 -8.42 7.71
CA LEU A 580 8.75 -9.18 8.27
C LEU A 580 9.82 -8.27 8.89
N LEU A 581 10.12 -7.14 8.27
CA LEU A 581 11.13 -6.21 8.79
C LEU A 581 10.60 -5.35 9.95
N CYS A 582 9.28 -5.23 10.10
CA CYS A 582 8.66 -4.34 11.07
C CYS A 582 8.43 -4.97 12.45
N ASP A 583 8.84 -4.28 13.52
CA ASP A 583 8.42 -4.65 14.87
C ASP A 583 6.89 -4.56 15.00
N GLY A 584 6.24 -5.65 15.42
CA GLY A 584 4.78 -5.73 15.46
C GLY A 584 4.09 -5.77 14.09
N GLY A 585 4.81 -6.14 13.02
CA GLY A 585 4.28 -6.24 11.66
C GLY A 585 2.99 -7.07 11.56
N GLU A 586 2.87 -8.16 12.33
CA GLU A 586 1.65 -8.97 12.41
C GLU A 586 0.41 -8.17 12.87
N LYS A 587 0.59 -7.21 13.78
CA LYS A 587 -0.49 -6.33 14.26
C LYS A 587 -0.89 -5.29 13.22
N ILE A 588 0.07 -4.83 12.42
CA ILE A 588 -0.20 -3.93 11.31
C ILE A 588 -1.00 -4.68 10.23
N LEU A 589 -0.52 -5.85 9.83
CA LEU A 589 -1.15 -6.69 8.81
C LEU A 589 -2.58 -7.11 9.19
N ALA A 590 -2.81 -7.50 10.45
CA ALA A 590 -4.14 -7.87 10.95
C ALA A 590 -5.16 -6.71 10.88
N ARG A 591 -4.72 -5.45 10.83
CA ARG A 591 -5.60 -4.27 10.72
C ARG A 591 -5.99 -3.94 9.28
N ILE A 592 -5.30 -4.48 8.28
CA ILE A 592 -5.53 -4.16 6.86
C ILE A 592 -6.82 -4.84 6.38
N THR A 593 -6.93 -6.16 6.58
CA THR A 593 -8.05 -6.95 6.09
C THR A 593 -9.00 -7.33 7.23
N PRO A 594 -10.30 -6.99 7.13
CA PRO A 594 -11.29 -7.38 8.13
C PRO A 594 -11.38 -8.90 8.32
N GLY A 595 -11.34 -9.35 9.58
CA GLY A 595 -11.45 -10.76 9.92
C GLY A 595 -10.12 -11.52 9.94
N VAL A 596 -9.01 -10.86 9.58
CA VAL A 596 -7.65 -11.42 9.74
C VAL A 596 -7.18 -11.14 11.17
N THR A 597 -6.77 -12.19 11.88
CA THR A 597 -6.23 -12.08 13.24
C THR A 597 -4.72 -11.90 13.22
N GLU A 598 -4.12 -11.46 14.33
CA GLU A 598 -2.65 -11.42 14.49
C GLU A 598 -2.02 -12.80 14.25
N ARG A 599 -2.73 -13.87 14.61
CA ARG A 599 -2.31 -15.25 14.33
C ARG A 599 -2.24 -15.52 12.83
N ASN A 600 -3.28 -15.17 12.08
CA ASN A 600 -3.26 -15.35 10.62
C ASN A 600 -2.18 -14.49 9.96
N ALA A 601 -1.94 -13.29 10.47
CA ALA A 601 -0.85 -12.44 10.00
C ALA A 601 0.53 -13.06 10.29
N ALA A 602 0.74 -13.65 11.48
CA ALA A 602 1.97 -14.36 11.81
C ALA A 602 2.18 -15.62 10.93
N GLU A 603 1.10 -16.36 10.65
CA GLU A 603 1.12 -17.49 9.70
C GLU A 603 1.50 -17.03 8.28
N ALA A 604 0.94 -15.91 7.82
CA ALA A 604 1.29 -15.32 6.54
C ALA A 604 2.77 -14.88 6.47
N LEU A 605 3.30 -14.28 7.55
CA LEU A 605 4.71 -13.90 7.64
C LEU A 605 5.63 -15.12 7.63
N HIS A 606 5.26 -16.22 8.29
CA HIS A 606 6.02 -17.46 8.24
C HIS A 606 6.08 -18.02 6.80
N LEU A 607 4.95 -18.08 6.10
CA LEU A 607 4.89 -18.52 4.71
C LEU A 607 5.65 -17.59 3.76
N ALA A 608 5.65 -16.27 4.04
CA ALA A 608 6.45 -15.31 3.29
C ALA A 608 7.96 -15.58 3.49
N ALA A 609 8.41 -15.78 4.72
CA ALA A 609 9.80 -16.12 5.02
C ALA A 609 10.22 -17.43 4.34
N GLU A 610 9.34 -18.43 4.32
CA GLU A 610 9.58 -19.68 3.60
C GLU A 610 9.73 -19.47 2.10
N ALA A 611 8.86 -18.67 1.47
CA ALA A 611 8.97 -18.32 0.06
C ALA A 611 10.32 -17.66 -0.27
N LEU A 612 10.81 -16.76 0.60
CA LEU A 612 12.14 -16.15 0.47
C LEU A 612 13.27 -17.19 0.59
N LEU A 613 13.17 -18.11 1.55
CA LEU A 613 14.16 -19.18 1.77
C LEU A 613 14.23 -20.16 0.58
N LEU A 614 13.06 -20.55 0.05
CA LEU A 614 12.94 -21.43 -1.13
C LEU A 614 13.48 -20.76 -2.39
N THR A 615 13.17 -19.48 -2.59
CA THR A 615 13.71 -18.71 -3.74
C THR A 615 15.23 -18.60 -3.66
N SER A 616 15.75 -18.32 -2.46
CA SER A 616 17.20 -18.25 -2.22
C SER A 616 17.87 -19.61 -2.42
N ARG A 617 17.22 -20.70 -1.98
CA ARG A 617 17.72 -22.08 -2.22
C ARG A 617 17.72 -22.43 -3.70
N ALA A 618 16.66 -22.14 -4.44
CA ALA A 618 16.58 -22.40 -5.87
C ALA A 618 17.70 -21.68 -6.63
N ALA A 619 17.99 -20.44 -6.26
CA ALA A 619 19.08 -19.69 -6.87
C ALA A 619 20.48 -20.22 -6.49
N HIS A 620 20.68 -20.64 -5.24
CA HIS A 620 21.91 -21.31 -4.82
C HIS A 620 22.10 -22.66 -5.52
N ALA A 621 21.03 -23.45 -5.66
CA ALA A 621 21.02 -24.68 -6.42
C ALA A 621 21.35 -24.43 -7.91
N ALA A 622 20.87 -23.33 -8.50
CA ALA A 622 21.25 -22.95 -9.86
C ALA A 622 22.75 -22.64 -9.99
N LYS A 623 23.37 -22.00 -8.99
CA LYS A 623 24.83 -21.82 -8.93
C LYS A 623 25.55 -23.18 -8.84
N ALA A 624 25.04 -24.11 -8.04
CA ALA A 624 25.58 -25.47 -7.94
C ALA A 624 25.44 -26.24 -9.26
N ALA A 625 24.33 -26.07 -9.99
CA ALA A 625 24.13 -26.66 -11.31
C ALA A 625 25.17 -26.13 -12.32
N ALA A 626 25.41 -24.82 -12.34
CA ALA A 626 26.44 -24.21 -13.19
C ALA A 626 27.84 -24.76 -12.85
N ALA A 627 28.18 -24.88 -11.56
CA ALA A 627 29.44 -25.48 -11.14
C ALA A 627 29.56 -26.97 -11.54
N ALA A 628 28.46 -27.73 -11.52
CA ALA A 628 28.43 -29.10 -12.00
C ALA A 628 28.63 -29.17 -13.53
N GLU A 629 28.05 -28.26 -14.30
CA GLU A 629 28.28 -28.14 -15.74
C GLU A 629 29.74 -27.80 -16.04
N ASP A 630 30.36 -26.92 -15.27
CA ASP A 630 31.77 -26.56 -15.44
C ASP A 630 32.70 -27.72 -15.06
N ALA A 631 32.36 -28.50 -14.02
CA ALA A 631 33.06 -29.75 -13.70
C ALA A 631 32.91 -30.79 -14.82
N ILE A 632 31.73 -30.92 -15.43
CA ILE A 632 31.52 -31.81 -16.59
C ILE A 632 32.41 -31.36 -17.75
N LYS A 633 32.41 -30.05 -18.08
CA LYS A 633 33.27 -29.49 -19.13
C LYS A 633 34.73 -29.82 -18.84
N ALA A 634 35.23 -29.51 -17.64
CA ALA A 634 36.62 -29.77 -17.24
C ALA A 634 37.03 -31.24 -17.44
N VAL A 635 36.18 -32.19 -17.05
CA VAL A 635 36.43 -33.63 -17.25
C VAL A 635 36.40 -34.01 -18.73
N THR A 636 35.43 -33.50 -19.50
CA THR A 636 35.27 -33.84 -20.93
C THR A 636 36.31 -33.20 -21.85
N THR A 637 36.88 -32.06 -21.46
CA THR A 637 37.91 -31.36 -22.24
C THR A 637 39.32 -31.63 -21.73
N ALA A 638 39.50 -32.63 -20.86
CA ALA A 638 40.80 -33.01 -20.29
C ALA A 638 41.87 -33.23 -21.38
N ALA A 639 41.58 -34.07 -22.40
CA ALA A 639 42.50 -34.33 -23.51
C ALA A 639 42.83 -33.07 -24.32
N LYS A 640 41.84 -32.21 -24.58
CA LYS A 640 42.03 -30.91 -25.27
C LYS A 640 42.95 -29.99 -24.46
N THR A 641 42.81 -29.99 -23.13
CA THR A 641 43.63 -29.18 -22.20
C THR A 641 45.09 -29.64 -22.21
N ILE A 642 45.32 -30.95 -22.26
CA ILE A 642 46.68 -31.52 -22.33
C ILE A 642 47.32 -31.21 -23.68
N ALA A 643 46.59 -31.39 -24.78
CA ALA A 643 47.10 -31.16 -26.14
C ALA A 643 47.42 -29.67 -26.42
N ALA A 644 46.76 -28.74 -25.73
CA ALA A 644 46.97 -27.30 -25.90
C ALA A 644 48.19 -26.76 -25.11
N ALA A 645 48.76 -27.54 -24.19
CA ALA A 645 49.88 -27.10 -23.36
C ALA A 645 51.23 -27.18 -24.09
N ALA A 646 52.18 -26.32 -23.70
CA ALA A 646 53.52 -26.29 -24.28
C ALA A 646 54.33 -27.57 -24.03
N THR A 647 54.02 -28.31 -22.96
CA THR A 647 54.62 -29.61 -22.64
C THR A 647 53.55 -30.57 -22.12
N PRO A 648 53.69 -31.89 -22.34
CA PRO A 648 52.75 -32.89 -21.82
C PRO A 648 52.62 -32.86 -20.30
N THR A 649 53.72 -32.60 -19.59
CA THR A 649 53.76 -32.47 -18.13
C THR A 649 52.97 -31.25 -17.65
N ALA A 650 53.15 -30.08 -18.27
CA ALA A 650 52.36 -28.90 -17.95
C ALA A 650 50.87 -29.08 -18.28
N GLY A 651 50.56 -29.80 -19.36
CA GLY A 651 49.19 -30.17 -19.73
C GLY A 651 48.53 -31.07 -18.69
N LYS A 652 49.24 -32.10 -18.21
CA LYS A 652 48.78 -33.00 -17.15
C LYS A 652 48.51 -32.22 -15.85
N GLU A 653 49.44 -31.37 -15.43
CA GLU A 653 49.27 -30.53 -14.23
C GLU A 653 48.08 -29.56 -14.35
N ALA A 654 47.92 -28.91 -15.51
CA ALA A 654 46.80 -28.02 -15.78
C ALA A 654 45.45 -28.76 -15.76
N CYS A 655 45.39 -29.97 -16.32
CA CYS A 655 44.20 -30.82 -16.28
C CYS A 655 43.82 -31.21 -14.86
N VAL A 656 44.78 -31.70 -14.06
CA VAL A 656 44.54 -32.06 -12.64
C VAL A 656 44.01 -30.85 -11.88
N PHE A 657 44.67 -29.70 -12.02
CA PHE A 657 44.24 -28.47 -11.37
C PHE A 657 42.83 -28.04 -11.77
N GLY A 658 42.51 -28.03 -13.07
CA GLY A 658 41.20 -27.63 -13.57
C GLY A 658 40.07 -28.53 -13.06
N VAL A 659 40.27 -29.85 -13.08
CA VAL A 659 39.28 -30.82 -12.56
C VAL A 659 39.13 -30.69 -11.06
N SER A 660 40.23 -30.62 -10.30
CA SER A 660 40.18 -30.46 -8.83
C SER A 660 39.52 -29.14 -8.41
N LEU A 661 39.80 -28.04 -9.10
CA LEU A 661 39.20 -26.73 -8.81
C LEU A 661 37.69 -26.74 -9.06
N ALA A 662 37.25 -27.28 -10.20
CA ALA A 662 35.83 -27.39 -10.52
C ALA A 662 35.08 -28.32 -9.55
N ALA A 663 35.69 -29.44 -9.16
CA ALA A 663 35.14 -30.35 -8.16
C ALA A 663 35.03 -29.70 -6.78
N LYS A 664 36.05 -28.94 -6.36
CA LYS A 664 36.05 -28.18 -5.09
C LYS A 664 34.94 -27.12 -5.08
N ALA A 665 34.81 -26.35 -6.16
CA ALA A 665 33.78 -25.32 -6.28
C ALA A 665 32.36 -25.92 -6.17
N LEU A 666 32.09 -27.05 -6.84
CA LEU A 666 30.82 -27.76 -6.69
C LEU A 666 30.62 -28.28 -5.26
N ALA A 667 31.65 -28.89 -4.66
CA ALA A 667 31.60 -29.41 -3.30
C ALA A 667 31.33 -28.31 -2.26
N ASP A 668 31.93 -27.12 -2.41
CA ASP A 668 31.68 -25.94 -1.55
C ASP A 668 30.22 -25.49 -1.62
N LEU A 669 29.64 -25.44 -2.83
CA LEU A 669 28.24 -25.07 -3.01
C LEU A 669 27.30 -26.11 -2.39
N LEU A 670 27.56 -27.41 -2.58
CA LEU A 670 26.76 -28.51 -2.02
C LEU A 670 26.77 -28.55 -0.48
N ARG A 671 27.88 -28.16 0.16
CA ARG A 671 28.02 -28.15 1.63
C ARG A 671 27.66 -26.82 2.29
N THR A 672 27.22 -25.81 1.53
CA THR A 672 26.89 -24.48 2.06
C THR A 672 25.83 -24.56 3.15
N ARG A 673 26.03 -23.81 4.24
CA ARG A 673 25.15 -23.73 5.42
C ARG A 673 24.69 -22.29 5.67
N ARG A 674 23.59 -22.15 6.41
CA ARG A 674 23.08 -20.86 6.93
C ARG A 674 23.43 -20.74 8.41
N TYR A 675 23.82 -19.53 8.83
CA TYR A 675 24.42 -19.27 10.15
C TYR A 675 23.68 -18.24 11.00
N TYR A 676 22.57 -17.66 10.51
CA TYR A 676 21.81 -16.62 11.21
C TYR A 676 20.48 -17.10 11.82
N PHE A 677 20.25 -18.42 11.82
CA PHE A 677 19.13 -19.06 12.51
C PHE A 677 19.62 -19.75 13.78
N ASP A 678 19.29 -19.17 14.92
CA ASP A 678 19.67 -19.67 16.23
C ASP A 678 18.61 -20.63 16.79
N VAL A 679 19.05 -21.54 17.66
CA VAL A 679 18.14 -22.39 18.45
C VAL A 679 17.48 -21.55 19.54
N GLU A 680 16.17 -21.70 19.70
CA GLU A 680 15.41 -20.99 20.75
C GLU A 680 15.93 -21.42 22.15
N GLN A 681 16.39 -20.46 22.96
CA GLN A 681 16.91 -20.77 24.29
C GLN A 681 15.77 -20.92 25.32
N PRO A 682 15.92 -21.77 26.36
CA PRO A 682 14.86 -22.06 27.33
C PRO A 682 14.27 -20.85 28.10
N GLY A 683 14.95 -19.68 28.06
CA GLY A 683 14.53 -18.42 28.70
C GLY A 683 13.77 -17.44 27.78
N ASP A 684 13.75 -17.66 26.47
CA ASP A 684 13.15 -16.77 25.46
C ASP A 684 11.62 -16.96 25.35
N LYS A 685 10.92 -17.11 26.47
CA LYS A 685 9.44 -17.26 26.47
C LYS A 685 8.74 -15.95 26.08
N MET A 686 8.87 -15.54 24.83
CA MET A 686 7.89 -14.69 24.16
C MET A 686 6.59 -15.49 24.09
N MET A 687 5.61 -15.08 24.90
CA MET A 687 4.22 -15.56 24.93
C MET A 687 4.05 -17.01 24.44
N SER A 688 4.13 -17.96 25.36
CA SER A 688 3.73 -19.35 25.11
C SER A 688 2.29 -19.37 24.59
N GLY A 689 2.14 -19.60 23.29
CA GLY A 689 0.86 -19.80 22.63
C GLY A 689 1.06 -20.50 21.29
N ASP A 690 0.42 -21.65 21.14
CA ASP A 690 -0.10 -22.21 19.88
C ASP A 690 0.75 -23.06 18.92
N PHE A 691 2.07 -23.19 19.04
CA PHE A 691 2.85 -24.08 18.13
C PHE A 691 3.07 -25.53 18.62
N GLY A 692 2.30 -26.01 19.60
CA GLY A 692 2.11 -27.46 19.86
C GLY A 692 3.38 -28.33 19.96
N GLY A 693 4.43 -27.88 20.64
CA GLY A 693 5.65 -28.68 20.85
C GLY A 693 6.56 -28.86 19.63
N MET A 694 6.33 -28.10 18.55
CA MET A 694 7.20 -28.11 17.36
C MET A 694 8.56 -27.45 17.64
N SER A 695 9.62 -27.93 16.97
CA SER A 695 10.95 -27.30 16.99
C SER A 695 10.89 -25.93 16.32
N VAL A 696 11.45 -24.90 16.96
CA VAL A 696 11.43 -23.51 16.48
C VAL A 696 12.85 -22.97 16.43
N ARG A 697 13.15 -22.22 15.37
CA ARG A 697 14.38 -21.43 15.23
C ARG A 697 14.06 -19.95 15.34
N THR A 698 15.05 -19.15 15.75
CA THR A 698 14.93 -17.69 15.73
C THR A 698 15.93 -17.07 14.78
N TYR A 699 15.56 -16.00 14.09
CA TYR A 699 16.43 -15.36 13.10
C TYR A 699 16.18 -13.86 13.03
N ASP A 700 17.17 -13.12 12.52
CA ASP A 700 17.00 -11.72 12.14
C ASP A 700 16.40 -11.65 10.72
N PRO A 701 15.17 -11.14 10.54
CA PRO A 701 14.51 -11.07 9.23
C PRO A 701 15.25 -10.19 8.23
N ARG A 702 16.08 -9.23 8.68
CA ARG A 702 16.88 -8.37 7.79
C ARG A 702 17.94 -9.17 7.06
N MET A 703 18.54 -10.17 7.73
CA MET A 703 19.51 -11.06 7.10
C MET A 703 18.87 -11.95 6.03
N LEU A 704 17.65 -12.45 6.28
CA LEU A 704 16.89 -13.22 5.30
C LEU A 704 16.54 -12.39 4.06
N VAL A 705 16.01 -11.18 4.26
CA VAL A 705 15.65 -10.29 3.15
C VAL A 705 16.90 -9.88 2.36
N PHE A 706 18.04 -9.66 3.04
CA PHE A 706 19.31 -9.39 2.36
C PHE A 706 19.80 -10.59 1.52
N GLU A 707 19.76 -11.80 2.08
CA GLU A 707 20.10 -13.04 1.34
C GLU A 707 19.23 -13.20 0.09
N TYR A 708 17.93 -12.97 0.20
CA TYR A 708 16.99 -13.00 -0.92
C TYR A 708 17.32 -11.92 -1.97
N ALA A 709 17.46 -10.66 -1.55
CA ALA A 709 17.67 -9.53 -2.45
C ALA A 709 19.01 -9.63 -3.21
N GLN A 710 20.05 -10.16 -2.57
CA GLN A 710 21.38 -10.32 -3.15
C GLN A 710 21.62 -11.71 -3.76
N ILE A 711 20.62 -12.60 -3.69
CA ILE A 711 20.68 -13.95 -4.27
C ILE A 711 21.92 -14.71 -3.76
N LEU A 712 22.19 -14.65 -2.45
CA LEU A 712 23.38 -15.25 -1.84
C LEU A 712 23.05 -15.85 -0.47
N ILE A 713 23.81 -16.88 -0.07
CA ILE A 713 23.75 -17.39 1.30
C ILE A 713 24.88 -16.75 2.10
N LEU A 714 24.52 -16.15 3.24
CA LEU A 714 25.48 -15.50 4.13
C LEU A 714 26.39 -16.52 4.82
N ARG A 715 27.71 -16.30 4.72
CA ARG A 715 28.74 -17.11 5.37
C ARG A 715 28.83 -16.78 6.86
N GLU A 716 29.33 -17.73 7.64
CA GLU A 716 29.52 -17.60 9.10
C GLU A 716 30.20 -16.28 9.51
N ARG A 717 31.33 -15.94 8.89
CA ARG A 717 32.06 -14.70 9.21
C ARG A 717 31.26 -13.44 8.86
N GLN A 718 30.45 -13.46 7.80
CA GLN A 718 29.61 -12.32 7.42
C GLN A 718 28.51 -12.09 8.46
N VAL A 719 27.86 -13.17 8.91
CA VAL A 719 26.86 -13.11 9.99
C VAL A 719 27.51 -12.63 11.29
N GLY A 720 28.68 -13.18 11.64
CA GLY A 720 29.45 -12.78 12.81
C GLY A 720 29.77 -11.29 12.81
N LEU A 721 30.33 -10.76 11.71
CA LEU A 721 30.64 -9.34 11.57
C LEU A 721 29.42 -8.44 11.73
N VAL A 722 28.27 -8.81 11.15
CA VAL A 722 27.03 -8.01 11.31
C VAL A 722 26.57 -8.04 12.76
N ARG A 723 26.67 -9.17 13.45
CA ARG A 723 26.33 -9.29 14.87
C ARG A 723 27.28 -8.46 15.74
N ASP A 724 28.58 -8.54 15.49
CA ASP A 724 29.62 -7.77 16.18
C ASP A 724 29.32 -6.27 16.07
N PHE A 725 29.16 -5.75 14.84
CA PHE A 725 28.80 -4.34 14.61
C PHE A 725 27.47 -3.93 15.24
N THR A 726 26.45 -4.78 15.18
CA THR A 726 25.14 -4.48 15.78
C THR A 726 25.24 -4.41 17.30
N ASN A 727 26.00 -5.32 17.92
CA ASN A 727 26.24 -5.33 19.36
C ASN A 727 27.08 -4.12 19.81
N ALA A 728 28.11 -3.77 19.05
CA ALA A 728 28.92 -2.57 19.29
C ALA A 728 28.05 -1.30 19.23
N ALA A 729 27.23 -1.16 18.18
CA ALA A 729 26.32 -0.03 18.03
C ALA A 729 25.30 0.05 19.19
N ASN A 730 24.70 -1.08 19.58
CA ASN A 730 23.74 -1.14 20.69
C ASN A 730 24.38 -0.83 22.05
N SER A 731 25.68 -1.06 22.21
CA SER A 731 26.45 -0.72 23.41
C SER A 731 27.06 0.69 23.37
N GLY A 732 26.77 1.48 22.33
CA GLY A 732 27.32 2.83 22.15
C GLY A 732 28.79 2.88 21.73
N GLY A 733 29.35 1.74 21.31
CA GLY A 733 30.71 1.60 20.81
C GLY A 733 30.82 1.66 19.29
N ALA A 734 32.05 1.70 18.79
CA ALA A 734 32.37 1.57 17.37
C ALA A 734 33.37 0.43 17.18
N GLU A 735 33.06 -0.50 16.28
CA GLU A 735 33.98 -1.54 15.84
C GLU A 735 34.44 -1.26 14.42
N CYS A 736 35.70 -1.64 14.12
CA CYS A 736 36.26 -1.60 12.78
C CYS A 736 36.88 -2.97 12.49
N ALA A 737 36.36 -3.67 11.48
CA ALA A 737 36.99 -4.87 10.94
C ALA A 737 37.89 -4.45 9.76
N GLN A 738 39.20 -4.67 9.88
CA GLN A 738 40.17 -4.51 8.79
C GLN A 738 40.43 -5.81 8.06
#